data_AF-A0A9E5L3J5-F1
#
_entry.id   AF-A0A9E5L3J5-F1
#
_cell.length_a   1.000
_cell.length_b   1.000
_cell.length_c   1.000
_cell.angle_alpha   90.00
_cell.angle_beta   90.00
_cell.angle_gamma   90.00
#
_symmetry.space_group_name_H-M   'P 1'
#
loop_
_entity.id
_entity.type
_entity.pdbx_description
1 polymer ?
#
loop_
_entity_poly.entity_id
_entity_poly.type
_entity_poly.pdbx_seq_one_letter_code
_entity_poly.pdbx_strand_id
1 'polypeptide(L)'
;MTITDYDTSNNSRLIDEERSNTYSQSSSLYVPFQGDNPVLKTSFSSPQNQPVSSPIEFSAPEASSDVKGVPSDPGVISGNFWEQWHHTGTYGLNILDVWTDYTGEGVRVGVLDDGFNYNHSELAPNFRTDLDYDTLDNDNDSINVSGDNHGTNVSQIIAGDDNGARTVGVAFDADLIGVRRGFGSQSSTEDTLEAFDYALSNNFDVFNNSWGISSSFGDNIKINFTGTDTSEVVDAMQDLVSLGRGGLGTTIVFSAGNDRASGQSANYNNYQNSPYTITVGALNENGTFANFSEAGSNLLVTAPGDSLYIANVADTNSASIISGTSFSAPAVSGVVALMYEANANLGYRDVQEILAMSSRQVDANGTGWAGEGWQFNSANNWNGGGLHFSHDYGYGNVDALAAVRMAETWNITQTFSNLTTMAPISAVPALSLPATGTVTTTINVIQDITIEQIIIDLDISHTRAGDLTITLTSPDGTDSILAHRIDNGAFTSIYGTVGIDFGFSSTAHWGEGSAGTWTLTITDTVSGNAGTLNDWSLSFLGKAQSNNDLYVYTNEYAGSSGARTLLSDTDGGVDTINAAAVSTDTSIDLNFGGTIADTIFVIEPGTIIENLYTGDGNDTLAGNNANNILFAGRGNDSITGSAGNDTIDGGAGTDNLTYNFNIADFLINLVDAATVTLTHTAQGFVDTISNIENFIFSNGAYTRAELNSYVAGGGGQGTFVNSRLTLGFTGGATTRVDNTTAGDFTYTGADIGQSGTTNILSVNRSAVSLTATVLQTNAIDTVTIRNDDLRQITLGGFRSLYVDQDLASSAVDVTITNAMRGRVDTGAGNDTINITTSNVVAFNSNNVDTWTINTGLGDDSVVIGGTLTNMFSTIYLGAGNDDIDINNQGNDRVYGEDGDDIINLGNGADVGEGGAGQDTLRGEAGDDILRGGADNDTLYGDAGFDLLEGGAGDDTLYGGDQSDTLFGDDGNDRLEGGAGNDTLRGGNNNDTLFGDDGNDQLYGDAGDDVVYGGLGGDFIRGGDGDDVLYGNEGSDKIYGDNDNDTIYGDAGFDALYGGNGNDTLFGGADNDRLYGQNGNDRLDGGAGSDYLYAGSGTLDILIGGDGGDRLYGDVAAGIDVFILNVLDAAAERIYNFNTPNGDIINLDNILQGYTAGVSDINDFVRFIDLGNGTTDLRVNADGDIGGTFGRAALIYNDLGGAGASDLLASGNLTIDQTF
;
A
#
# COMPACT_ATOMS: atom_id res chain seq x y z
N MET A 1 -44.51 31.44 -44.31
CA MET A 1 -44.42 30.56 -45.50
C MET A 1 -43.12 29.80 -45.34
N THR A 2 -43.12 28.50 -45.02
CA THR A 2 -44.27 27.56 -44.91
C THR A 2 -43.83 26.34 -44.08
N ILE A 3 -44.49 26.04 -42.95
CA ILE A 3 -45.57 25.00 -42.78
C ILE A 3 -44.95 23.61 -42.47
N THR A 4 -45.36 22.80 -41.47
CA THR A 4 -46.40 22.76 -40.38
C THR A 4 -46.15 21.46 -39.57
N ASP A 5 -46.70 21.15 -38.39
CA ASP A 5 -47.59 21.77 -37.37
C ASP A 5 -47.34 20.98 -36.06
N TYR A 6 -47.35 21.58 -34.86
CA TYR A 6 -48.54 21.77 -34.00
C TYR A 6 -49.42 20.52 -33.77
N ASP A 7 -49.45 20.02 -32.53
CA ASP A 7 -50.62 20.31 -31.66
C ASP A 7 -50.17 20.36 -30.18
N THR A 8 -51.03 20.88 -29.32
CA THR A 8 -50.79 21.20 -27.90
C THR A 8 -51.70 20.39 -26.98
N SER A 9 -51.37 20.33 -25.67
CA SER A 9 -52.25 20.76 -24.56
C SER A 9 -52.25 19.87 -23.30
N ASN A 10 -52.41 20.57 -22.15
CA ASN A 10 -52.71 20.09 -20.79
C ASN A 10 -51.56 19.37 -20.05
N ASN A 11 -50.96 19.88 -18.97
CA ASN A 11 -51.42 20.67 -17.79
C ASN A 11 -51.93 19.82 -16.59
N SER A 12 -51.11 19.78 -15.54
CA SER A 12 -51.42 19.58 -14.11
C SER A 12 -52.08 18.28 -13.60
N ARG A 13 -51.47 17.75 -12.52
CA ARG A 13 -51.99 16.93 -11.38
C ARG A 13 -51.27 15.58 -11.24
N LEU A 14 -50.60 15.29 -10.12
CA LEU A 14 -51.17 15.18 -8.77
C LEU A 14 -50.13 15.49 -7.67
N ILE A 15 -50.63 15.91 -6.49
CA ILE A 15 -49.87 16.06 -5.24
C ILE A 15 -50.49 15.08 -4.23
N ASP A 16 -49.65 14.45 -3.39
CA ASP A 16 -49.95 13.69 -2.16
C ASP A 16 -50.94 12.49 -2.19
N GLU A 17 -50.56 11.40 -1.52
CA GLU A 17 -51.19 11.05 -0.22
C GLU A 17 -50.36 10.03 0.62
N GLU A 18 -49.93 10.51 1.79
CA GLU A 18 -49.63 9.80 3.06
C GLU A 18 -48.46 8.78 3.22
N ARG A 19 -47.54 9.12 4.13
CA ARG A 19 -46.66 8.20 4.88
C ARG A 19 -47.46 7.30 5.83
N SER A 20 -47.11 6.01 5.96
CA SER A 20 -47.21 5.27 7.25
C SER A 20 -46.56 3.87 7.25
N ASN A 21 -45.50 3.71 8.04
CA ASN A 21 -45.09 2.50 8.80
C ASN A 21 -45.56 1.10 8.33
N THR A 22 -44.62 0.20 8.01
CA THR A 22 -44.37 -1.00 8.85
C THR A 22 -43.10 -1.79 8.48
N TYR A 23 -42.44 -2.37 9.48
CA TYR A 23 -41.50 -3.49 9.32
C TYR A 23 -42.21 -4.71 8.71
N SER A 24 -41.69 -5.28 7.61
CA SER A 24 -41.57 -6.74 7.44
C SER A 24 -40.79 -7.17 6.18
N GLN A 25 -39.72 -7.95 6.40
CA GLN A 25 -39.30 -9.13 5.62
C GLN A 25 -39.71 -9.21 4.13
N SER A 26 -38.77 -8.96 3.23
CA SER A 26 -38.87 -9.31 1.80
C SER A 26 -38.62 -10.80 1.58
N SER A 27 -39.66 -11.63 1.76
CA SER A 27 -39.60 -13.05 1.39
C SER A 27 -39.50 -13.24 -0.12
N SER A 28 -38.66 -14.20 -0.54
CA SER A 28 -38.39 -14.53 -1.94
C SER A 28 -39.62 -14.84 -2.81
N LEU A 29 -39.57 -14.44 -4.09
CA LEU A 29 -40.41 -15.06 -5.13
C LEU A 29 -39.72 -15.15 -6.49
N TYR A 30 -39.11 -16.30 -6.73
CA TYR A 30 -38.48 -16.70 -7.99
C TYR A 30 -39.54 -17.11 -9.04
N VAL A 31 -39.53 -16.48 -10.23
CA VAL A 31 -40.21 -16.98 -11.44
C VAL A 31 -39.34 -16.70 -12.67
N PRO A 32 -38.86 -17.72 -13.41
CA PRO A 32 -37.95 -17.52 -14.54
C PRO A 32 -38.69 -17.30 -15.86
N PHE A 33 -38.01 -16.70 -16.84
CA PHE A 33 -38.40 -16.75 -18.25
C PHE A 33 -37.31 -17.44 -19.08
N GLN A 34 -37.71 -18.41 -19.91
CA GLN A 34 -36.80 -19.11 -20.83
C GLN A 34 -36.70 -18.36 -22.17
N GLY A 35 -35.50 -18.31 -22.74
CA GLY A 35 -35.24 -17.91 -24.12
C GLY A 35 -34.04 -18.69 -24.68
N ASP A 36 -34.28 -19.82 -25.32
CA ASP A 36 -33.21 -20.66 -25.88
C ASP A 36 -32.53 -20.00 -27.09
N ASN A 37 -31.20 -19.89 -27.07
CA ASN A 37 -30.40 -20.00 -28.29
C ASN A 37 -29.02 -20.60 -27.97
N PRO A 38 -28.59 -21.73 -28.59
CA PRO A 38 -27.39 -22.46 -28.15
C PRO A 38 -26.18 -22.27 -29.07
N VAL A 39 -24.97 -22.30 -28.49
CA VAL A 39 -23.74 -22.90 -29.06
C VAL A 39 -22.68 -23.02 -27.94
N LEU A 40 -21.74 -23.98 -28.08
CA LEU A 40 -20.63 -24.30 -27.15
C LEU A 40 -21.00 -24.67 -25.70
N LYS A 41 -21.12 -25.98 -25.45
CA LYS A 41 -20.91 -26.60 -24.12
C LYS A 41 -20.15 -27.92 -24.27
N THR A 42 -18.92 -27.98 -23.77
CA THR A 42 -18.10 -29.19 -23.57
C THR A 42 -17.31 -29.03 -22.26
N SER A 43 -17.93 -29.19 -21.09
CA SER A 43 -18.21 -30.48 -20.44
C SER A 43 -17.05 -31.01 -19.59
N PHE A 44 -16.83 -30.41 -18.42
CA PHE A 44 -16.22 -31.12 -17.29
C PHE A 44 -17.22 -32.15 -16.72
N SER A 45 -16.69 -33.28 -16.23
CA SER A 45 -17.49 -34.38 -15.67
C SER A 45 -16.97 -34.75 -14.27
N SER A 46 -17.81 -34.59 -13.25
CA SER A 46 -17.48 -34.91 -11.86
C SER A 46 -17.34 -36.42 -11.60
N PRO A 47 -16.48 -36.84 -10.67
CA PRO A 47 -16.69 -38.03 -9.86
C PRO A 47 -17.51 -37.68 -8.59
N GLN A 48 -18.63 -38.37 -8.35
CA GLN A 48 -19.36 -38.24 -7.08
C GLN A 48 -18.71 -39.10 -5.98
N ASN A 49 -18.38 -38.48 -4.84
CA ASN A 49 -18.78 -38.94 -3.49
C ASN A 49 -18.07 -38.12 -2.40
N GLN A 50 -18.80 -37.17 -1.78
CA GLN A 50 -18.53 -36.69 -0.42
C GLN A 50 -19.87 -36.56 0.34
N PRO A 51 -19.87 -36.65 1.69
CA PRO A 51 -21.10 -36.65 2.48
C PRO A 51 -21.71 -35.25 2.63
N VAL A 52 -22.97 -35.20 3.05
CA VAL A 52 -23.68 -33.94 3.34
C VAL A 52 -23.33 -33.47 4.76
N SER A 53 -22.63 -32.36 4.89
CA SER A 53 -22.60 -31.54 6.11
C SER A 53 -23.84 -30.63 6.16
N SER A 54 -24.28 -30.28 7.37
CA SER A 54 -25.28 -29.23 7.59
C SER A 54 -24.56 -27.92 7.91
N PRO A 55 -25.15 -26.74 7.64
CA PRO A 55 -24.63 -25.50 8.21
C PRO A 55 -24.64 -25.60 9.74
N ILE A 56 -23.64 -24.97 10.36
CA ILE A 56 -23.52 -24.79 11.81
C ILE A 56 -23.60 -23.28 12.05
N GLU A 57 -24.46 -22.86 12.99
CA GLU A 57 -24.72 -21.45 13.30
C GLU A 57 -24.14 -21.09 14.68
N PHE A 58 -23.52 -19.91 14.80
CA PHE A 58 -22.84 -19.46 16.03
C PHE A 58 -23.44 -18.19 16.64
N SER A 59 -23.23 -18.03 17.95
CA SER A 59 -23.71 -16.89 18.74
C SER A 59 -22.80 -15.68 18.64
N ALA A 60 -23.39 -14.48 18.64
CA ALA A 60 -22.70 -13.20 18.56
C ALA A 60 -21.68 -12.95 19.72
N PRO A 61 -20.66 -12.10 19.49
CA PRO A 61 -19.54 -11.87 20.41
C PRO A 61 -19.89 -11.12 21.71
N GLU A 62 -18.96 -11.18 22.67
CA GLU A 62 -18.76 -10.13 23.70
C GLU A 62 -17.46 -9.34 23.34
N ALA A 63 -17.23 -8.17 23.93
CA ALA A 63 -16.27 -7.17 23.42
C ALA A 63 -14.79 -7.61 23.37
N SER A 64 -14.04 -7.00 22.44
CA SER A 64 -12.63 -7.29 22.08
C SER A 64 -11.65 -7.32 23.25
N SER A 65 -10.52 -7.96 23.00
CA SER A 65 -9.32 -7.82 23.82
C SER A 65 -8.08 -7.66 22.97
N ASP A 66 -7.86 -6.43 22.51
CA ASP A 66 -6.63 -5.85 21.93
C ASP A 66 -5.47 -5.93 22.96
N VAL A 67 -5.07 -7.16 23.30
CA VAL A 67 -4.17 -7.54 24.39
C VAL A 67 -3.45 -8.86 24.05
N LYS A 68 -2.18 -8.75 23.69
CA LYS A 68 -1.21 -9.84 23.49
C LYS A 68 -1.40 -11.02 24.46
N GLY A 69 -1.64 -12.20 23.90
CA GLY A 69 -2.03 -13.41 24.60
C GLY A 69 -2.52 -14.50 23.65
N VAL A 70 -3.20 -15.52 24.18
CA VAL A 70 -3.93 -16.50 23.35
C VAL A 70 -5.24 -15.85 22.90
N PRO A 71 -5.56 -15.79 21.60
CA PRO A 71 -6.76 -15.15 21.08
C PRO A 71 -8.06 -15.57 21.77
N SER A 72 -8.94 -14.59 21.96
CA SER A 72 -10.27 -14.72 22.55
C SER A 72 -11.25 -15.50 21.65
N ASP A 73 -10.97 -15.53 20.35
CA ASP A 73 -11.89 -15.93 19.30
C ASP A 73 -12.53 -17.34 19.44
N PRO A 74 -13.87 -17.42 19.55
CA PRO A 74 -14.60 -18.66 19.74
C PRO A 74 -14.86 -19.34 18.39
N GLY A 75 -13.88 -20.11 17.94
CA GLY A 75 -14.03 -21.00 16.78
C GLY A 75 -15.26 -21.93 16.85
N VAL A 76 -15.51 -22.64 15.74
CA VAL A 76 -16.69 -23.43 15.32
C VAL A 76 -17.29 -24.42 16.36
N ILE A 77 -16.68 -24.60 17.54
CA ILE A 77 -17.36 -25.05 18.76
C ILE A 77 -16.91 -24.18 19.95
N SER A 78 -17.87 -23.55 20.65
CA SER A 78 -17.65 -22.74 21.86
C SER A 78 -16.60 -23.33 22.81
N GLY A 79 -15.47 -22.62 22.95
CA GLY A 79 -14.32 -23.01 23.77
C GLY A 79 -13.27 -23.87 23.05
N ASN A 80 -13.19 -23.80 21.73
CA ASN A 80 -12.25 -24.59 20.93
C ASN A 80 -11.82 -23.86 19.63
N PHE A 81 -10.73 -23.10 19.71
CA PHE A 81 -10.01 -22.43 18.60
C PHE A 81 -9.48 -23.39 17.49
N TRP A 82 -9.59 -24.70 17.69
CA TRP A 82 -8.73 -25.72 17.04
C TRP A 82 -9.21 -26.20 15.65
N GLU A 83 -9.92 -25.38 14.89
CA GLU A 83 -10.21 -25.68 13.46
C GLU A 83 -9.28 -24.91 12.51
N GLN A 84 -8.65 -23.82 12.96
CA GLN A 84 -7.48 -23.21 12.29
C GLN A 84 -6.22 -24.07 12.53
N TRP A 85 -6.18 -25.25 11.90
CA TRP A 85 -5.06 -26.20 12.04
C TRP A 85 -3.72 -25.60 11.59
N HIS A 86 -3.75 -24.60 10.71
CA HIS A 86 -2.56 -23.86 10.30
C HIS A 86 -1.87 -23.11 11.44
N HIS A 87 -2.59 -22.75 12.51
CA HIS A 87 -1.99 -22.15 13.71
C HIS A 87 -1.50 -23.22 14.69
N THR A 88 -2.35 -24.17 15.08
CA THR A 88 -2.14 -25.05 16.25
C THR A 88 -2.02 -26.54 15.94
N GLY A 89 -2.03 -26.94 14.67
CA GLY A 89 -1.88 -28.33 14.24
C GLY A 89 -0.44 -28.83 14.33
N THR A 90 -0.24 -30.15 14.24
CA THR A 90 1.10 -30.79 14.29
C THR A 90 2.08 -30.27 13.22
N TYR A 91 1.55 -29.79 12.10
CA TYR A 91 2.30 -29.14 11.02
C TYR A 91 1.80 -27.71 10.75
N GLY A 92 1.16 -27.08 11.74
CA GLY A 92 0.86 -25.65 11.74
C GLY A 92 2.10 -24.82 12.07
N LEU A 93 1.95 -23.50 12.04
CA LEU A 93 3.01 -22.51 12.18
C LEU A 93 3.71 -22.48 13.55
N ASN A 94 3.15 -23.13 14.59
CA ASN A 94 3.71 -23.11 15.95
C ASN A 94 3.80 -21.68 16.53
N ILE A 95 2.63 -21.05 16.68
CA ILE A 95 2.49 -19.60 16.88
C ILE A 95 1.98 -19.18 18.27
N LEU A 96 1.43 -20.11 19.05
CA LEU A 96 0.73 -19.79 20.32
C LEU A 96 1.62 -19.11 21.37
N ASP A 97 2.90 -19.48 21.44
CA ASP A 97 3.88 -18.90 22.36
C ASP A 97 4.62 -17.68 21.74
N VAL A 98 4.24 -17.26 20.52
CA VAL A 98 4.64 -15.98 19.91
C VAL A 98 3.64 -14.89 20.27
N TRP A 99 2.34 -15.19 20.18
CA TRP A 99 1.25 -14.24 20.48
C TRP A 99 1.20 -13.72 21.91
N THR A 100 1.96 -14.31 22.85
CA THR A 100 2.15 -13.72 24.19
C THR A 100 2.98 -12.42 24.17
N ASP A 101 3.76 -12.22 23.11
CA ASP A 101 4.81 -11.20 23.03
C ASP A 101 4.65 -10.29 21.79
N TYR A 102 4.27 -10.88 20.65
CA TYR A 102 4.17 -10.24 19.33
C TYR A 102 2.92 -10.70 18.59
N THR A 103 2.25 -9.77 17.91
CA THR A 103 0.93 -9.94 17.29
C THR A 103 0.79 -9.24 15.94
N GLY A 104 1.81 -8.51 15.48
CA GLY A 104 1.84 -7.70 14.26
C GLY A 104 1.89 -6.19 14.50
N GLU A 105 1.82 -5.75 15.76
CA GLU A 105 1.55 -4.37 16.18
C GLU A 105 2.47 -3.34 15.49
N GLY A 106 1.89 -2.53 14.60
CA GLY A 106 2.61 -1.43 13.93
C GLY A 106 3.48 -1.82 12.73
N VAL A 107 3.31 -3.02 12.17
CA VAL A 107 3.96 -3.45 10.92
C VAL A 107 2.98 -3.37 9.75
N ARG A 108 3.40 -2.76 8.62
CA ARG A 108 2.56 -2.57 7.42
C ARG A 108 2.65 -3.76 6.47
N VAL A 109 1.53 -4.45 6.24
CA VAL A 109 1.43 -5.57 5.30
C VAL A 109 0.50 -5.21 4.14
N GLY A 110 1.11 -4.86 3.00
CA GLY A 110 0.40 -4.67 1.75
C GLY A 110 0.02 -5.99 1.09
N VAL A 111 -1.14 -6.04 0.44
CA VAL A 111 -1.65 -7.22 -0.28
C VAL A 111 -2.04 -6.81 -1.69
N LEU A 112 -1.36 -7.35 -2.70
CA LEU A 112 -1.70 -7.12 -4.11
C LEU A 112 -2.60 -8.25 -4.63
N ASP A 113 -3.88 -7.95 -4.88
CA ASP A 113 -4.86 -8.98 -5.23
C ASP A 113 -6.10 -8.40 -5.97
N ASP A 114 -7.14 -9.21 -6.17
CA ASP A 114 -8.35 -8.86 -6.93
C ASP A 114 -9.32 -7.90 -6.22
N GLY A 115 -8.97 -7.48 -5.01
CA GLY A 115 -9.71 -6.51 -4.20
C GLY A 115 -10.29 -7.06 -2.91
N PHE A 116 -10.87 -6.14 -2.14
CA PHE A 116 -11.09 -6.37 -0.71
C PHE A 116 -12.54 -6.11 -0.32
N ASN A 117 -12.98 -6.74 0.75
CA ASN A 117 -14.14 -6.34 1.53
C ASN A 117 -13.60 -5.93 2.89
N TYR A 118 -12.94 -4.77 2.96
CA TYR A 118 -12.38 -4.25 4.21
C TYR A 118 -13.49 -3.97 5.25
N ASN A 119 -14.73 -3.74 4.80
CA ASN A 119 -15.93 -3.68 5.65
C ASN A 119 -16.29 -5.01 6.34
N HIS A 120 -15.62 -6.12 6.03
CA HIS A 120 -15.77 -7.40 6.73
C HIS A 120 -15.27 -7.27 8.19
N SER A 121 -16.06 -7.73 9.16
CA SER A 121 -15.79 -7.48 10.59
C SER A 121 -14.59 -8.22 11.20
N GLU A 122 -13.87 -9.07 10.43
CA GLU A 122 -12.53 -9.58 10.80
C GLU A 122 -11.38 -8.70 10.25
N LEU A 123 -11.66 -7.73 9.37
CA LEU A 123 -10.65 -6.92 8.69
C LEU A 123 -10.77 -5.42 9.03
N ALA A 124 -11.99 -4.90 9.15
CA ALA A 124 -12.27 -3.48 9.36
C ALA A 124 -11.49 -2.79 10.51
N PRO A 125 -11.10 -3.46 11.60
CA PRO A 125 -10.27 -2.84 12.65
C PRO A 125 -8.78 -2.67 12.28
N ASN A 126 -8.28 -3.50 11.37
CA ASN A 126 -6.86 -3.60 10.98
C ASN A 126 -6.57 -3.02 9.58
N PHE A 127 -7.61 -2.85 8.77
CA PHE A 127 -7.47 -2.40 7.39
C PHE A 127 -7.41 -0.87 7.29
N ARG A 128 -6.40 -0.39 6.58
CA ARG A 128 -6.04 1.03 6.48
C ARG A 128 -6.67 1.68 5.27
N THR A 129 -7.94 2.08 5.41
CA THR A 129 -8.70 2.81 4.38
C THR A 129 -8.26 4.28 4.21
N ASP A 130 -7.07 4.61 4.70
CA ASP A 130 -6.34 5.87 4.49
C ASP A 130 -5.06 5.65 3.66
N LEU A 131 -4.81 4.41 3.23
CA LEU A 131 -3.61 3.97 2.50
C LEU A 131 -3.90 2.83 1.49
N ASP A 132 -5.15 2.46 1.24
CA ASP A 132 -5.49 1.43 0.25
C ASP A 132 -5.75 2.05 -1.13
N TYR A 133 -5.54 1.26 -2.18
CA TYR A 133 -5.44 1.78 -3.55
C TYR A 133 -6.00 0.81 -4.59
N ASP A 134 -6.54 1.35 -5.67
CA ASP A 134 -7.03 0.60 -6.82
C ASP A 134 -6.30 0.99 -8.11
N THR A 135 -5.35 0.16 -8.53
CA THR A 135 -4.60 0.35 -9.78
C THR A 135 -5.43 0.07 -11.05
N LEU A 136 -6.61 -0.56 -10.93
CA LEU A 136 -7.47 -0.94 -12.05
C LEU A 136 -8.53 0.12 -12.36
N ASP A 137 -9.14 0.70 -11.32
CA ASP A 137 -10.16 1.75 -11.46
C ASP A 137 -9.63 3.17 -11.12
N ASN A 138 -8.38 3.27 -10.61
CA ASN A 138 -7.61 4.50 -10.31
C ASN A 138 -8.21 5.39 -9.21
N ASP A 139 -8.48 4.81 -8.05
CA ASP A 139 -8.92 5.54 -6.86
C ASP A 139 -8.30 4.98 -5.56
N ASN A 140 -8.63 5.61 -4.43
CA ASN A 140 -8.23 5.19 -3.09
C ASN A 140 -9.34 4.36 -2.40
N ASP A 141 -10.02 3.47 -3.12
CA ASP A 141 -11.02 2.53 -2.59
C ASP A 141 -10.87 1.12 -3.19
N SER A 142 -10.04 0.27 -2.56
CA SER A 142 -9.71 -1.08 -3.07
C SER A 142 -10.87 -2.11 -3.00
N ILE A 143 -12.13 -1.65 -2.80
CA ILE A 143 -13.30 -2.50 -2.54
C ILE A 143 -13.81 -3.26 -3.77
N ASN A 144 -13.94 -4.58 -3.66
CA ASN A 144 -14.51 -5.40 -4.73
C ASN A 144 -16.02 -5.64 -4.55
N VAL A 145 -16.84 -4.71 -5.07
CA VAL A 145 -18.31 -4.88 -5.12
C VAL A 145 -18.79 -5.88 -6.19
N SER A 146 -17.92 -6.34 -7.09
CA SER A 146 -18.28 -7.29 -8.16
C SER A 146 -18.43 -8.73 -7.66
N GLY A 147 -17.85 -9.03 -6.50
CA GLY A 147 -18.05 -10.30 -5.78
C GLY A 147 -17.05 -11.40 -6.13
N ASP A 148 -15.86 -11.06 -6.62
CA ASP A 148 -14.69 -11.89 -6.29
C ASP A 148 -14.16 -11.54 -4.88
N ASN A 149 -13.34 -12.42 -4.32
CA ASN A 149 -13.12 -12.49 -2.88
C ASN A 149 -11.68 -12.89 -2.52
N HIS A 150 -10.77 -13.01 -3.49
CA HIS A 150 -9.48 -13.64 -3.26
C HIS A 150 -8.62 -12.80 -2.31
N GLY A 151 -8.46 -11.50 -2.58
CA GLY A 151 -7.76 -10.56 -1.68
C GLY A 151 -8.30 -10.57 -0.26
N THR A 152 -9.63 -10.59 -0.11
CA THR A 152 -10.28 -10.66 1.22
C THR A 152 -9.96 -11.96 1.98
N ASN A 153 -9.85 -13.10 1.28
CA ASN A 153 -9.47 -14.38 1.90
C ASN A 153 -7.98 -14.43 2.26
N VAL A 154 -7.12 -13.81 1.44
CA VAL A 154 -5.68 -13.64 1.68
C VAL A 154 -5.46 -12.78 2.93
N SER A 155 -6.09 -11.61 3.02
CA SER A 155 -5.99 -10.69 4.17
C SER A 155 -6.40 -11.33 5.50
N GLN A 156 -7.45 -12.16 5.53
CA GLN A 156 -7.88 -12.87 6.75
C GLN A 156 -6.82 -13.85 7.29
N ILE A 157 -6.00 -14.46 6.42
CA ILE A 157 -4.88 -15.30 6.86
C ILE A 157 -3.75 -14.46 7.47
N ILE A 158 -3.54 -13.23 6.97
CA ILE A 158 -2.54 -12.31 7.51
C ILE A 158 -3.01 -11.75 8.86
N ALA A 159 -4.07 -10.95 8.89
CA ALA A 159 -4.48 -10.15 10.06
C ALA A 159 -6.00 -10.10 10.28
N GLY A 160 -6.67 -11.27 10.26
CA GLY A 160 -8.01 -11.38 10.85
C GLY A 160 -8.00 -11.03 12.34
N ASP A 161 -8.84 -10.10 12.78
CA ASP A 161 -8.90 -9.53 14.15
C ASP A 161 -9.30 -10.56 15.25
N ASP A 162 -8.89 -10.31 16.50
CA ASP A 162 -9.34 -11.01 17.72
C ASP A 162 -10.59 -10.33 18.32
N ASN A 163 -11.64 -10.22 17.50
CA ASN A 163 -12.90 -9.54 17.83
C ASN A 163 -13.82 -10.33 18.78
N GLY A 164 -13.46 -11.58 19.10
CA GLY A 164 -14.24 -12.50 19.93
C GLY A 164 -15.38 -13.22 19.20
N ALA A 165 -15.34 -13.38 17.87
CA ALA A 165 -16.48 -13.92 17.08
C ALA A 165 -16.23 -15.20 16.23
N ARG A 166 -15.13 -15.34 15.50
CA ARG A 166 -14.89 -16.41 14.50
C ARG A 166 -13.42 -16.87 14.34
N THR A 167 -12.53 -16.10 13.67
CA THR A 167 -11.21 -16.58 13.20
C THR A 167 -10.13 -15.49 13.15
N VAL A 168 -8.95 -15.82 13.66
CA VAL A 168 -7.82 -14.88 13.78
C VAL A 168 -6.75 -15.09 12.70
N GLY A 169 -6.07 -14.03 12.29
CA GLY A 169 -4.91 -14.04 11.40
C GLY A 169 -3.65 -14.59 12.06
N VAL A 170 -2.54 -14.59 11.32
CA VAL A 170 -1.20 -14.91 11.84
C VAL A 170 -0.64 -13.72 12.64
N ALA A 171 -0.82 -12.49 12.15
CA ALA A 171 -0.39 -11.25 12.76
C ALA A 171 -1.60 -10.30 12.86
N PHE A 172 -2.48 -10.57 13.83
CA PHE A 172 -3.80 -9.96 13.97
C PHE A 172 -3.84 -8.52 14.48
N ASP A 173 -2.70 -7.91 14.85
CA ASP A 173 -2.58 -6.49 15.17
C ASP A 173 -1.78 -5.70 14.08
N ALA A 174 -1.59 -6.27 12.89
CA ALA A 174 -0.84 -5.65 11.78
C ALA A 174 -1.70 -4.70 10.92
N ASP A 175 -1.09 -3.58 10.48
CA ASP A 175 -1.68 -2.64 9.51
C ASP A 175 -1.85 -3.35 8.16
N LEU A 176 -3.09 -3.69 7.77
CA LEU A 176 -3.40 -4.24 6.45
C LEU A 176 -3.64 -3.13 5.43
N ILE A 177 -2.99 -3.23 4.28
CA ILE A 177 -3.19 -2.31 3.15
C ILE A 177 -3.59 -3.12 1.92
N GLY A 178 -4.74 -2.80 1.32
CA GLY A 178 -5.19 -3.41 0.07
C GLY A 178 -4.64 -2.66 -1.13
N VAL A 179 -4.11 -3.40 -2.12
CA VAL A 179 -3.86 -2.86 -3.45
C VAL A 179 -4.63 -3.73 -4.44
N ARG A 180 -5.71 -3.19 -5.02
CA ARG A 180 -6.55 -3.87 -6.00
C ARG A 180 -5.94 -3.73 -7.40
N ARG A 181 -5.93 -4.82 -8.17
CA ARG A 181 -5.52 -4.83 -9.59
C ARG A 181 -6.33 -5.81 -10.44
N GLY A 182 -6.30 -5.64 -11.76
CA GLY A 182 -7.03 -6.50 -12.69
C GLY A 182 -6.34 -7.83 -12.99
N PHE A 183 -7.09 -8.93 -13.10
CA PHE A 183 -6.54 -10.26 -13.41
C PHE A 183 -7.11 -10.86 -14.69
N GLY A 184 -6.40 -11.82 -15.28
CA GLY A 184 -6.80 -12.50 -16.51
C GLY A 184 -6.89 -11.53 -17.70
N SER A 185 -8.10 -11.24 -18.16
CA SER A 185 -8.33 -10.29 -19.28
C SER A 185 -8.34 -8.82 -18.87
N GLN A 186 -8.23 -8.52 -17.57
CA GLN A 186 -8.06 -7.17 -17.03
C GLN A 186 -6.62 -6.93 -16.51
N SER A 187 -5.71 -7.88 -16.72
CA SER A 187 -4.32 -7.75 -16.27
C SER A 187 -3.49 -6.98 -17.29
N SER A 188 -2.90 -5.86 -16.86
CA SER A 188 -1.81 -5.19 -17.56
C SER A 188 -0.46 -5.45 -16.84
N THR A 189 0.67 -5.10 -17.44
CA THR A 189 1.95 -5.01 -16.70
C THR A 189 1.95 -3.72 -15.87
N GLU A 190 1.31 -2.69 -16.37
CA GLU A 190 1.26 -1.31 -15.90
C GLU A 190 0.61 -1.21 -14.49
N ASP A 191 -0.60 -1.77 -14.26
CA ASP A 191 -1.18 -1.88 -12.91
C ASP A 191 -0.31 -2.73 -11.96
N THR A 192 0.53 -3.62 -12.50
CA THR A 192 1.45 -4.43 -11.69
C THR A 192 2.72 -3.65 -11.32
N LEU A 193 3.21 -2.78 -12.19
CA LEU A 193 4.31 -1.88 -11.90
C LEU A 193 3.86 -0.89 -10.82
N GLU A 194 2.77 -0.16 -11.09
CA GLU A 194 2.19 0.86 -10.22
C GLU A 194 1.91 0.35 -8.80
N ALA A 195 1.40 -0.88 -8.65
CA ALA A 195 1.22 -1.51 -7.34
C ALA A 195 2.52 -1.73 -6.54
N PHE A 196 3.65 -1.96 -7.22
CA PHE A 196 4.96 -2.14 -6.58
C PHE A 196 5.58 -0.81 -6.19
N ASP A 197 5.34 0.26 -6.95
CA ASP A 197 5.79 1.61 -6.60
C ASP A 197 4.94 2.21 -5.48
N TYR A 198 3.62 2.01 -5.50
CA TYR A 198 2.73 2.42 -4.42
C TYR A 198 3.17 1.80 -3.07
N ALA A 199 3.60 0.53 -3.09
CA ALA A 199 4.17 -0.16 -1.95
C ALA A 199 5.53 0.40 -1.48
N LEU A 200 6.30 1.03 -2.38
CA LEU A 200 7.56 1.71 -2.08
C LEU A 200 7.28 3.08 -1.45
N SER A 201 6.49 3.93 -2.11
CA SER A 201 6.16 5.30 -1.67
C SER A 201 5.43 5.30 -0.32
N ASN A 202 4.50 4.36 -0.11
CA ASN A 202 3.83 4.19 1.19
C ASN A 202 4.62 3.35 2.20
N ASN A 203 5.87 2.98 1.88
CA ASN A 203 6.82 2.27 2.75
C ASN A 203 6.18 1.06 3.45
N PHE A 204 5.75 0.06 2.68
CA PHE A 204 5.26 -1.20 3.23
C PHE A 204 6.42 -2.00 3.85
N ASP A 205 6.19 -2.69 4.97
CA ASP A 205 7.19 -3.60 5.55
C ASP A 205 7.22 -4.94 4.82
N VAL A 206 6.03 -5.48 4.53
CA VAL A 206 5.82 -6.77 3.84
C VAL A 206 4.84 -6.56 2.69
N PHE A 207 5.12 -7.16 1.53
CA PHE A 207 4.25 -7.07 0.36
C PHE A 207 3.87 -8.46 -0.16
N ASN A 208 2.62 -8.84 0.08
CA ASN A 208 2.07 -10.14 -0.26
C ASN A 208 1.56 -10.18 -1.70
N ASN A 209 2.02 -11.19 -2.45
CA ASN A 209 1.66 -11.44 -3.84
C ASN A 209 1.15 -12.87 -4.00
N SER A 210 -0.15 -13.05 -3.81
CA SER A 210 -0.82 -14.36 -3.81
C SER A 210 -1.26 -14.86 -5.20
N TRP A 211 -0.68 -14.28 -6.24
CA TRP A 211 -0.95 -14.50 -7.66
C TRP A 211 0.30 -14.98 -8.43
N GLY A 212 0.18 -15.17 -9.74
CA GLY A 212 1.29 -15.55 -10.63
C GLY A 212 0.84 -15.87 -12.06
N ILE A 213 1.78 -16.19 -12.96
CA ILE A 213 1.49 -16.52 -14.36
C ILE A 213 1.37 -18.04 -14.57
N SER A 214 0.31 -18.48 -15.24
CA SER A 214 -0.01 -19.91 -15.44
C SER A 214 0.66 -20.57 -16.66
N SER A 215 1.64 -19.92 -17.28
CA SER A 215 2.34 -20.41 -18.48
C SER A 215 3.85 -20.32 -18.30
N SER A 216 4.53 -21.46 -18.40
CA SER A 216 5.99 -21.61 -18.39
C SER A 216 6.70 -20.48 -19.16
N PHE A 217 7.48 -19.66 -18.45
CA PHE A 217 8.26 -18.53 -18.96
C PHE A 217 7.39 -17.37 -19.52
N GLY A 218 6.21 -17.14 -18.95
CA GLY A 218 5.26 -16.14 -19.44
C GLY A 218 5.66 -14.68 -19.18
N ASP A 219 6.50 -14.44 -18.18
CA ASP A 219 7.12 -13.17 -17.74
C ASP A 219 8.62 -13.12 -18.11
N ASN A 220 9.04 -13.76 -19.21
CA ASN A 220 10.46 -13.87 -19.54
C ASN A 220 11.06 -12.58 -20.11
N ILE A 221 11.72 -11.82 -19.24
CA ILE A 221 12.47 -10.58 -19.54
C ILE A 221 13.59 -10.73 -20.59
N LYS A 222 14.03 -11.96 -20.94
CA LYS A 222 15.07 -12.18 -21.97
C LYS A 222 14.49 -12.38 -23.37
N ILE A 223 13.42 -13.17 -23.46
CA ILE A 223 12.71 -13.47 -24.70
C ILE A 223 11.23 -13.49 -24.37
N ASN A 224 10.56 -12.40 -24.76
CA ASN A 224 9.12 -12.24 -24.65
C ASN A 224 8.41 -13.36 -25.44
N PHE A 225 7.88 -14.36 -24.72
CA PHE A 225 7.23 -15.55 -25.27
C PHE A 225 5.72 -15.37 -25.51
N THR A 226 5.12 -14.34 -24.92
CA THR A 226 3.67 -14.15 -24.73
C THR A 226 3.11 -12.96 -25.50
N GLY A 227 3.92 -11.92 -25.70
CA GLY A 227 3.53 -10.57 -26.14
C GLY A 227 3.70 -9.51 -25.05
N THR A 228 4.01 -9.89 -23.81
CA THR A 228 4.06 -9.02 -22.62
C THR A 228 5.50 -8.81 -22.17
N ASP A 229 5.92 -7.56 -21.95
CA ASP A 229 7.15 -7.26 -21.20
C ASP A 229 6.83 -7.15 -19.71
N THR A 230 7.80 -7.49 -18.87
CA THR A 230 7.71 -7.56 -17.40
C THR A 230 8.99 -7.08 -16.72
N SER A 231 9.96 -6.56 -17.48
CA SER A 231 11.26 -6.13 -16.97
C SER A 231 11.15 -4.97 -15.96
N GLU A 232 10.22 -4.05 -16.18
CA GLU A 232 9.96 -2.91 -15.29
C GLU A 232 9.46 -3.36 -13.91
N VAL A 233 8.57 -4.35 -13.84
CA VAL A 233 8.11 -4.93 -12.57
C VAL A 233 9.27 -5.62 -11.84
N VAL A 234 10.19 -6.26 -12.57
CA VAL A 234 11.40 -6.88 -11.98
C VAL A 234 12.40 -5.82 -11.47
N ASP A 235 12.49 -4.66 -12.12
CA ASP A 235 13.23 -3.49 -11.62
C ASP A 235 12.55 -2.92 -10.34
N ALA A 236 11.23 -2.72 -10.33
CA ALA A 236 10.50 -2.25 -9.14
C ALA A 236 10.59 -3.22 -7.94
N MET A 237 10.63 -4.54 -8.20
CA MET A 237 10.95 -5.56 -7.19
C MET A 237 12.35 -5.37 -6.57
N GLN A 238 13.33 -4.86 -7.34
CA GLN A 238 14.66 -4.53 -6.82
C GLN A 238 14.63 -3.22 -6.01
N ASP A 239 13.86 -2.24 -6.47
CA ASP A 239 13.78 -0.93 -5.84
C ASP A 239 13.06 -1.02 -4.48
N LEU A 240 12.02 -1.87 -4.34
CA LEU A 240 11.42 -2.27 -3.05
C LEU A 240 12.43 -2.86 -2.05
N VAL A 241 13.30 -3.79 -2.47
CA VAL A 241 14.28 -4.43 -1.55
C VAL A 241 15.53 -3.59 -1.29
N SER A 242 15.72 -2.48 -2.02
CA SER A 242 16.92 -1.63 -1.91
C SER A 242 16.65 -0.25 -1.32
N LEU A 243 15.45 0.30 -1.51
CA LEU A 243 15.02 1.61 -1.00
C LEU A 243 13.95 1.48 0.11
N GLY A 244 13.04 0.50 -0.02
CA GLY A 244 11.94 0.28 0.92
C GLY A 244 12.40 0.08 2.36
N ARG A 245 11.54 0.44 3.32
CA ARG A 245 11.84 0.43 4.77
C ARG A 245 13.12 1.23 5.11
N GLY A 246 13.33 2.36 4.43
CA GLY A 246 14.52 3.21 4.60
C GLY A 246 15.86 2.53 4.25
N GLY A 247 15.86 1.63 3.26
CA GLY A 247 17.04 0.88 2.82
C GLY A 247 17.31 -0.45 3.55
N LEU A 248 16.38 -0.90 4.42
CA LEU A 248 16.37 -2.27 4.94
C LEU A 248 15.81 -3.27 3.91
N GLY A 249 14.93 -2.79 3.01
CA GLY A 249 14.23 -3.54 1.98
C GLY A 249 12.90 -4.10 2.46
N THR A 250 11.83 -3.80 1.71
CA THR A 250 10.49 -4.39 1.89
C THR A 250 10.52 -5.88 1.58
N THR A 251 9.92 -6.72 2.43
CA THR A 251 9.92 -8.18 2.18
C THR A 251 8.80 -8.55 1.21
N ILE A 252 9.17 -8.94 -0.01
CA ILE A 252 8.24 -9.40 -1.04
C ILE A 252 7.99 -10.90 -0.87
N VAL A 253 6.73 -11.32 -0.71
CA VAL A 253 6.35 -12.74 -0.51
C VAL A 253 5.44 -13.20 -1.64
N PHE A 254 5.84 -14.24 -2.37
CA PHE A 254 5.12 -14.77 -3.53
C PHE A 254 4.57 -16.18 -3.30
N SER A 255 3.36 -16.44 -3.78
CA SER A 255 2.83 -17.81 -3.87
C SER A 255 3.61 -18.61 -4.93
N ALA A 256 3.98 -19.86 -4.63
CA ALA A 256 4.77 -20.70 -5.55
C ALA A 256 4.01 -21.16 -6.81
N GLY A 257 2.69 -20.95 -6.90
CA GLY A 257 1.84 -21.46 -7.99
C GLY A 257 1.03 -22.71 -7.61
N ASN A 258 0.06 -23.05 -8.45
CA ASN A 258 -0.97 -24.07 -8.19
C ASN A 258 -1.13 -25.12 -9.33
N ASP A 259 -0.35 -25.01 -10.40
CA ASP A 259 -0.48 -25.79 -11.63
C ASP A 259 0.51 -26.96 -11.74
N ARG A 260 1.02 -27.46 -10.59
CA ARG A 260 1.92 -28.63 -10.49
C ARG A 260 1.42 -29.83 -11.29
N ALA A 261 0.11 -30.07 -11.33
CA ALA A 261 -0.50 -31.16 -12.10
C ALA A 261 -0.34 -31.00 -13.62
N SER A 262 -0.31 -29.76 -14.11
CA SER A 262 -0.03 -29.40 -15.51
C SER A 262 1.45 -29.55 -15.86
N GLY A 263 2.33 -29.62 -14.85
CA GLY A 263 3.78 -29.75 -14.98
C GLY A 263 4.51 -28.41 -14.95
N GLN A 264 3.89 -27.42 -14.30
CA GLN A 264 4.51 -26.15 -13.93
C GLN A 264 5.49 -26.29 -12.77
N SER A 265 6.25 -25.24 -12.52
CA SER A 265 7.25 -25.08 -11.47
C SER A 265 7.34 -23.60 -11.12
N ALA A 266 7.48 -23.30 -9.83
CA ALA A 266 7.77 -21.94 -9.36
C ALA A 266 9.07 -21.36 -9.97
N ASN A 267 9.94 -22.23 -10.50
CA ASN A 267 11.21 -21.88 -11.12
C ASN A 267 11.07 -21.52 -12.63
N TYR A 268 9.84 -21.48 -13.17
CA TYR A 268 9.57 -21.17 -14.58
C TYR A 268 8.97 -19.77 -14.80
N ASN A 269 8.72 -18.98 -13.74
CA ASN A 269 8.20 -17.61 -13.83
C ASN A 269 9.16 -16.67 -13.07
N ASN A 270 9.63 -15.60 -13.72
CA ASN A 270 10.57 -14.62 -13.17
C ASN A 270 10.10 -13.97 -11.86
N TYR A 271 8.80 -13.73 -11.64
CA TYR A 271 8.34 -13.18 -10.37
C TYR A 271 8.64 -14.13 -9.20
N GLN A 272 8.14 -15.37 -9.25
CA GLN A 272 8.43 -16.41 -8.26
C GLN A 272 9.93 -16.78 -8.17
N ASN A 273 10.68 -16.60 -9.25
CA ASN A 273 12.09 -16.95 -9.41
C ASN A 273 13.05 -15.77 -9.09
N SER A 274 12.52 -14.58 -8.77
CA SER A 274 13.33 -13.41 -8.45
C SER A 274 13.98 -13.56 -7.07
N PRO A 275 15.29 -13.30 -6.92
CA PRO A 275 16.01 -13.46 -5.66
C PRO A 275 15.54 -12.49 -4.56
N TYR A 276 14.78 -11.47 -4.94
CA TYR A 276 14.18 -10.48 -4.05
C TYR A 276 12.92 -11.01 -3.34
N THR A 277 12.42 -12.19 -3.72
CA THR A 277 11.18 -12.76 -3.18
C THR A 277 11.39 -13.87 -2.17
N ILE A 278 10.37 -14.11 -1.34
CA ILE A 278 10.20 -15.34 -0.57
C ILE A 278 9.13 -16.17 -1.28
N THR A 279 9.55 -17.23 -1.99
CA THR A 279 8.66 -18.11 -2.75
C THR A 279 8.13 -19.23 -1.85
N VAL A 280 6.80 -19.29 -1.66
CA VAL A 280 6.14 -20.14 -0.66
C VAL A 280 5.27 -21.24 -1.27
N GLY A 281 5.62 -22.50 -1.02
CA GLY A 281 4.79 -23.67 -1.34
C GLY A 281 3.81 -24.07 -0.22
N ALA A 282 2.91 -25.00 -0.51
CA ALA A 282 1.77 -25.36 0.35
C ALA A 282 1.81 -26.80 0.88
N LEU A 283 1.36 -26.96 2.13
CA LEU A 283 1.18 -28.24 2.82
C LEU A 283 -0.30 -28.56 3.07
N ASN A 284 -0.63 -29.86 3.10
CA ASN A 284 -1.87 -30.35 3.72
C ASN A 284 -1.65 -30.66 5.22
N GLU A 285 -2.73 -30.78 6.00
CA GLU A 285 -2.75 -31.07 7.46
C GLU A 285 -1.90 -32.29 7.89
N ASN A 286 -1.58 -33.20 6.97
CA ASN A 286 -0.77 -34.39 7.22
C ASN A 286 0.75 -34.17 7.15
N GLY A 287 1.21 -32.97 6.79
CA GLY A 287 2.63 -32.65 6.63
C GLY A 287 3.27 -33.11 5.32
N THR A 288 2.49 -33.48 4.29
CA THR A 288 3.00 -33.66 2.92
C THR A 288 2.66 -32.44 2.06
N PHE A 289 3.36 -32.24 0.95
CA PHE A 289 3.06 -31.16 0.00
C PHE A 289 1.62 -31.28 -0.55
N ALA A 290 0.98 -30.14 -0.79
CA ALA A 290 -0.34 -30.09 -1.39
C ALA A 290 -0.27 -30.42 -2.89
N ASN A 291 -1.23 -31.18 -3.42
CA ASN A 291 -1.15 -31.73 -4.79
C ASN A 291 -1.09 -30.67 -5.91
N PHE A 292 -1.49 -29.43 -5.61
CA PHE A 292 -1.37 -28.25 -6.49
C PHE A 292 -0.04 -27.51 -6.33
N SER A 293 0.64 -27.61 -5.17
CA SER A 293 1.84 -26.85 -4.86
C SER A 293 2.96 -27.15 -5.84
N GLU A 294 3.36 -26.14 -6.59
CA GLU A 294 4.49 -26.25 -7.48
C GLU A 294 5.80 -26.43 -6.71
N ALA A 295 6.76 -27.06 -7.38
CA ALA A 295 8.09 -27.37 -6.86
C ALA A 295 9.12 -26.55 -7.65
N GLY A 296 10.32 -26.35 -7.09
CA GLY A 296 11.39 -25.59 -7.73
C GLY A 296 12.65 -25.51 -6.87
N SER A 297 13.78 -25.10 -7.46
CA SER A 297 15.01 -24.81 -6.69
C SER A 297 14.98 -23.46 -5.99
N ASN A 298 14.01 -22.60 -6.33
CA ASN A 298 13.77 -21.28 -5.78
C ASN A 298 12.88 -21.23 -4.54
N LEU A 299 12.15 -22.31 -4.20
CA LEU A 299 11.34 -22.34 -2.99
C LEU A 299 12.22 -22.09 -1.76
N LEU A 300 11.91 -21.05 -0.99
CA LEU A 300 12.59 -20.81 0.28
C LEU A 300 11.98 -21.67 1.39
N VAL A 301 10.65 -21.68 1.48
CA VAL A 301 9.90 -22.35 2.56
C VAL A 301 8.55 -22.89 2.08
N THR A 302 7.89 -23.65 2.94
CA THR A 302 6.47 -24.02 2.82
C THR A 302 5.70 -23.68 4.08
N ALA A 303 4.39 -23.51 3.92
CA ALA A 303 3.45 -23.27 5.01
C ALA A 303 2.16 -24.08 4.79
N PRO A 304 1.26 -24.17 5.79
CA PRO A 304 -0.11 -24.66 5.58
C PRO A 304 -0.79 -23.99 4.37
N GLY A 305 -1.54 -24.77 3.58
CA GLY A 305 -2.19 -24.22 2.37
C GLY A 305 -3.32 -25.05 1.76
N ASP A 306 -3.59 -26.28 2.20
CA ASP A 306 -4.80 -27.02 1.82
C ASP A 306 -5.80 -27.16 2.98
N SER A 307 -7.08 -26.95 2.68
CA SER A 307 -8.18 -27.11 3.65
C SER A 307 -8.03 -26.23 4.89
N LEU A 308 -7.67 -24.95 4.70
CA LEU A 308 -7.61 -23.95 5.77
C LEU A 308 -9.01 -23.41 6.07
N TYR A 309 -9.26 -23.04 7.32
CA TYR A 309 -10.53 -22.46 7.78
C TYR A 309 -10.36 -20.96 8.07
N ILE A 310 -11.25 -20.15 7.51
CA ILE A 310 -11.38 -18.70 7.77
C ILE A 310 -12.86 -18.37 7.97
N ALA A 311 -13.18 -17.17 8.45
CA ALA A 311 -14.54 -16.66 8.46
C ALA A 311 -15.16 -16.63 7.04
N ASN A 312 -16.49 -16.62 6.99
CA ASN A 312 -17.19 -16.59 5.72
C ASN A 312 -17.26 -15.15 5.18
N VAL A 313 -16.54 -14.91 4.09
CA VAL A 313 -16.31 -13.63 3.40
C VAL A 313 -17.55 -12.77 3.08
N ALA A 314 -18.76 -13.36 3.05
CA ALA A 314 -20.02 -12.62 2.98
C ALA A 314 -20.49 -12.09 4.37
N ASP A 315 -19.53 -11.87 5.27
CA ASP A 315 -19.66 -11.55 6.70
C ASP A 315 -20.79 -12.29 7.43
N THR A 316 -20.71 -13.64 7.43
CA THR A 316 -21.68 -14.49 8.13
C THR A 316 -21.07 -15.29 9.28
N ASN A 317 -21.91 -15.72 10.23
CA ASN A 317 -21.54 -16.62 11.33
C ASN A 317 -21.33 -18.08 10.85
N SER A 318 -20.47 -18.26 9.85
CA SER A 318 -20.04 -19.54 9.31
C SER A 318 -18.58 -19.44 8.84
N ALA A 319 -17.95 -20.57 8.52
CA ALA A 319 -16.56 -20.62 8.03
C ALA A 319 -16.50 -20.98 6.54
N SER A 320 -15.57 -20.36 5.82
CA SER A 320 -15.13 -20.78 4.49
C SER A 320 -13.96 -21.76 4.61
N ILE A 321 -13.85 -22.70 3.66
CA ILE A 321 -12.69 -23.61 3.55
C ILE A 321 -11.96 -23.28 2.25
N ILE A 322 -10.66 -23.00 2.35
CA ILE A 322 -9.82 -22.51 1.24
C ILE A 322 -8.60 -23.41 1.03
N SER A 323 -8.10 -23.47 -0.22
CA SER A 323 -6.91 -24.25 -0.62
C SER A 323 -6.16 -23.55 -1.75
N GLY A 324 -4.84 -23.41 -1.62
CA GLY A 324 -3.94 -22.81 -2.62
C GLY A 324 -2.62 -22.35 -1.99
N THR A 325 -1.53 -22.26 -2.77
CA THR A 325 -0.29 -21.60 -2.33
C THR A 325 -0.50 -20.11 -2.00
N SER A 326 -1.53 -19.52 -2.62
CA SER A 326 -2.14 -18.22 -2.31
C SER A 326 -2.61 -18.06 -0.85
N PHE A 327 -2.73 -19.15 -0.07
CA PHE A 327 -3.00 -19.08 1.37
C PHE A 327 -1.81 -19.50 2.25
N SER A 328 -0.72 -19.95 1.62
CA SER A 328 0.57 -20.20 2.27
C SER A 328 1.46 -18.94 2.25
N ALA A 329 1.47 -18.19 1.15
CA ALA A 329 2.15 -16.89 1.07
C ALA A 329 1.70 -15.89 2.17
N PRO A 330 0.39 -15.63 2.41
CA PRO A 330 -0.05 -14.76 3.50
C PRO A 330 0.30 -15.32 4.88
N ALA A 331 0.28 -16.64 5.07
CA ALA A 331 0.69 -17.26 6.32
C ALA A 331 2.16 -16.99 6.64
N VAL A 332 3.04 -16.96 5.64
CA VAL A 332 4.45 -16.53 5.81
C VAL A 332 4.55 -15.02 5.97
N SER A 333 3.74 -14.23 5.28
CA SER A 333 3.74 -12.76 5.37
C SER A 333 3.42 -12.29 6.80
N GLY A 334 2.45 -12.92 7.46
CA GLY A 334 2.19 -12.68 8.89
C GLY A 334 3.34 -13.11 9.80
N VAL A 335 4.04 -14.21 9.51
CA VAL A 335 5.23 -14.60 10.30
C VAL A 335 6.37 -13.58 10.14
N VAL A 336 6.55 -13.01 8.94
CA VAL A 336 7.50 -11.90 8.73
C VAL A 336 7.07 -10.65 9.51
N ALA A 337 5.78 -10.33 9.58
CA ALA A 337 5.30 -9.22 10.40
C ALA A 337 5.63 -9.41 11.89
N LEU A 338 5.43 -10.62 12.44
CA LEU A 338 5.85 -10.96 13.82
C LEU A 338 7.38 -10.86 14.02
N MET A 339 8.18 -11.18 12.99
CA MET A 339 9.64 -11.01 13.04
C MET A 339 10.06 -9.54 13.03
N TYR A 340 9.35 -8.67 12.28
CA TYR A 340 9.63 -7.23 12.26
C TYR A 340 9.16 -6.50 13.52
N GLU A 341 8.06 -6.95 14.14
CA GLU A 341 7.67 -6.42 15.45
C GLU A 341 8.72 -6.76 16.53
N ALA A 342 9.25 -7.99 16.50
CA ALA A 342 10.33 -8.42 17.39
C ALA A 342 11.68 -7.74 17.09
N ASN A 343 11.99 -7.45 15.82
CA ASN A 343 13.20 -6.74 15.42
C ASN A 343 13.02 -5.97 14.11
N ALA A 344 12.61 -4.70 14.22
CA ALA A 344 12.40 -3.83 13.06
C ALA A 344 13.66 -3.57 12.22
N ASN A 345 14.86 -3.82 12.77
CA ASN A 345 16.16 -3.58 12.12
C ASN A 345 16.60 -4.71 11.18
N LEU A 346 15.84 -5.80 11.05
CA LEU A 346 16.09 -6.83 10.05
C LEU A 346 15.98 -6.23 8.64
N GLY A 347 16.96 -6.52 7.79
CA GLY A 347 16.85 -6.35 6.34
C GLY A 347 16.18 -7.54 5.67
N TYR A 348 15.73 -7.39 4.43
CA TYR A 348 14.98 -8.44 3.73
C TYR A 348 15.77 -9.77 3.60
N ARG A 349 17.11 -9.73 3.54
CA ARG A 349 17.97 -10.93 3.47
C ARG A 349 18.14 -11.60 4.84
N ASP A 350 18.10 -10.85 5.93
CA ASP A 350 18.07 -11.42 7.28
C ASP A 350 16.79 -12.26 7.46
N VAL A 351 15.65 -11.74 6.99
CA VAL A 351 14.36 -12.46 7.00
C VAL A 351 14.46 -13.76 6.19
N GLN A 352 15.04 -13.71 4.99
CA GLN A 352 15.24 -14.92 4.16
C GLN A 352 16.15 -15.95 4.87
N GLU A 353 17.28 -15.52 5.46
CA GLU A 353 18.22 -16.44 6.14
C GLU A 353 17.64 -17.03 7.43
N ILE A 354 16.93 -16.24 8.23
CA ILE A 354 16.22 -16.71 9.43
C ILE A 354 15.18 -17.77 9.05
N LEU A 355 14.36 -17.53 8.01
CA LEU A 355 13.33 -18.49 7.57
C LEU A 355 13.94 -19.80 7.02
N ALA A 356 15.09 -19.71 6.33
CA ALA A 356 15.84 -20.90 5.92
C ALA A 356 16.41 -21.69 7.11
N MET A 357 16.84 -21.00 8.18
CA MET A 357 17.42 -21.63 9.38
C MET A 357 16.39 -22.05 10.44
N SER A 358 15.17 -21.51 10.44
CA SER A 358 14.14 -21.80 11.45
C SER A 358 13.11 -22.85 11.01
N SER A 359 12.98 -23.09 9.71
CA SER A 359 12.01 -24.04 9.13
C SER A 359 12.32 -25.50 9.46
N ARG A 360 11.26 -26.32 9.55
CA ARG A 360 11.32 -27.72 10.03
C ARG A 360 11.15 -28.73 8.93
N GLN A 361 11.85 -29.85 9.01
CA GLN A 361 11.73 -30.95 8.07
C GLN A 361 10.38 -31.68 8.20
N VAL A 362 9.56 -31.59 7.16
CA VAL A 362 8.30 -32.34 7.02
C VAL A 362 8.45 -33.45 5.98
N ASP A 363 7.65 -34.52 6.09
CA ASP A 363 7.73 -35.71 5.25
C ASP A 363 9.18 -36.18 4.94
N ALA A 364 9.97 -36.45 6.00
CA ALA A 364 11.37 -36.87 5.90
C ALA A 364 11.63 -38.20 5.14
N ASN A 365 10.59 -38.83 4.57
CA ASN A 365 10.67 -40.01 3.71
C ASN A 365 10.02 -39.79 2.33
N GLY A 366 9.64 -38.55 2.02
CA GLY A 366 9.11 -38.12 0.72
C GLY A 366 10.12 -38.32 -0.40
N THR A 367 9.64 -38.50 -1.62
CA THR A 367 10.48 -38.83 -2.78
C THR A 367 11.04 -37.62 -3.52
N GLY A 368 10.66 -36.40 -3.13
CA GLY A 368 10.97 -35.18 -3.90
C GLY A 368 10.23 -35.12 -5.24
N TRP A 369 10.47 -34.04 -5.98
CA TRP A 369 9.77 -33.69 -7.22
C TRP A 369 10.16 -34.61 -8.38
N ALA A 370 11.43 -34.97 -8.46
CA ALA A 370 12.04 -35.77 -9.52
C ALA A 370 12.45 -37.19 -9.08
N GLY A 371 12.36 -37.50 -7.77
CA GLY A 371 12.80 -38.78 -7.17
C GLY A 371 14.06 -38.68 -6.30
N GLU A 372 14.47 -37.45 -5.96
CA GLU A 372 15.66 -37.09 -5.20
C GLU A 372 15.47 -37.16 -3.66
N GLY A 373 14.29 -36.76 -3.17
CA GLY A 373 13.99 -36.66 -1.74
C GLY A 373 14.66 -35.48 -1.03
N TRP A 374 14.74 -35.53 0.30
CA TRP A 374 15.45 -34.55 1.11
C TRP A 374 16.97 -34.69 0.97
N GLN A 375 17.66 -33.58 0.77
CA GLN A 375 19.12 -33.46 0.84
C GLN A 375 19.55 -32.61 2.03
N PHE A 376 20.83 -32.68 2.39
CA PHE A 376 21.50 -31.72 3.26
C PHE A 376 22.59 -31.02 2.45
N ASN A 377 22.72 -29.71 2.61
CA ASN A 377 23.80 -28.95 1.98
C ASN A 377 25.10 -29.00 2.81
N SER A 378 26.11 -28.27 2.36
CA SER A 378 27.49 -28.35 2.88
C SER A 378 27.88 -27.16 3.76
N ALA A 379 26.91 -26.33 4.18
CA ALA A 379 27.13 -25.36 5.24
C ALA A 379 27.62 -26.05 6.53
N ASN A 380 28.28 -25.32 7.42
CA ASN A 380 28.88 -25.83 8.66
C ASN A 380 28.15 -25.37 9.93
N ASN A 381 27.24 -24.41 9.82
CA ASN A 381 26.83 -23.54 10.92
C ASN A 381 25.39 -23.78 11.42
N TRP A 382 24.60 -24.67 10.82
CA TRP A 382 23.22 -24.97 11.26
C TRP A 382 23.13 -26.35 11.91
N ASN A 383 22.72 -26.41 13.19
CA ASN A 383 22.64 -27.65 13.96
C ASN A 383 23.95 -28.49 13.87
N GLY A 384 25.09 -27.80 13.89
CA GLY A 384 26.44 -28.37 13.74
C GLY A 384 26.81 -28.89 12.34
N GLY A 385 26.18 -28.39 11.28
CA GLY A 385 26.45 -28.78 9.90
C GLY A 385 25.55 -28.06 8.89
N GLY A 386 25.20 -28.72 7.79
CA GLY A 386 24.43 -28.11 6.72
C GLY A 386 22.92 -28.10 6.97
N LEU A 387 22.21 -27.19 6.30
CA LEU A 387 20.76 -27.11 6.31
C LEU A 387 20.15 -28.28 5.50
N HIS A 388 18.89 -28.61 5.73
CA HIS A 388 18.14 -29.55 4.87
C HIS A 388 17.35 -28.81 3.80
N PHE A 389 17.20 -29.42 2.62
CA PHE A 389 16.47 -28.81 1.50
C PHE A 389 15.70 -29.85 0.67
N SER A 390 14.58 -29.44 0.07
CA SER A 390 13.82 -30.22 -0.91
C SER A 390 13.08 -29.31 -1.90
N HIS A 391 13.06 -29.66 -3.18
CA HIS A 391 12.34 -28.89 -4.22
C HIS A 391 10.81 -28.86 -3.98
N ASP A 392 10.27 -29.74 -3.15
CA ASP A 392 8.86 -29.76 -2.74
C ASP A 392 8.55 -28.92 -1.49
N TYR A 393 9.58 -28.54 -0.73
CA TYR A 393 9.42 -27.99 0.63
C TYR A 393 10.28 -26.75 0.93
N GLY A 394 11.21 -26.37 0.05
CA GLY A 394 12.29 -25.43 0.39
C GLY A 394 13.12 -25.94 1.56
N TYR A 395 13.35 -25.08 2.53
CA TYR A 395 13.91 -25.39 3.86
C TYR A 395 12.90 -26.01 4.85
N GLY A 396 11.68 -26.31 4.40
CA GLY A 396 10.66 -27.01 5.18
C GLY A 396 9.47 -26.17 5.58
N ASN A 397 8.75 -26.62 6.61
CA ASN A 397 7.58 -25.94 7.13
C ASN A 397 8.00 -24.84 8.12
N VAL A 398 7.58 -23.60 7.87
CA VAL A 398 7.86 -22.45 8.74
C VAL A 398 7.46 -22.76 10.20
N ASP A 399 8.31 -22.34 11.13
CA ASP A 399 8.04 -22.33 12.57
C ASP A 399 8.14 -20.89 13.07
N ALA A 400 7.00 -20.28 13.38
CA ALA A 400 6.89 -18.88 13.78
C ALA A 400 7.67 -18.62 15.09
N LEU A 401 7.59 -19.53 16.07
CA LEU A 401 8.37 -19.44 17.30
C LEU A 401 9.87 -19.47 17.00
N ALA A 402 10.36 -20.45 16.23
CA ALA A 402 11.78 -20.54 15.90
C ALA A 402 12.27 -19.32 15.09
N ALA A 403 11.45 -18.79 14.17
CA ALA A 403 11.79 -17.61 13.38
C ALA A 403 11.84 -16.34 14.24
N VAL A 404 10.83 -16.09 15.08
CA VAL A 404 10.73 -14.88 15.89
C VAL A 404 11.76 -14.85 17.02
N ARG A 405 12.00 -15.96 17.72
CA ARG A 405 13.08 -16.02 18.74
C ARG A 405 14.47 -15.80 18.12
N MET A 406 14.67 -16.22 16.87
CA MET A 406 15.90 -15.94 16.12
C MET A 406 15.99 -14.47 15.70
N ALA A 407 14.88 -13.84 15.29
CA ALA A 407 14.80 -12.41 14.99
C ALA A 407 15.16 -11.52 16.19
N GLU A 408 14.65 -11.83 17.40
CA GLU A 408 14.97 -11.12 18.65
C GLU A 408 16.48 -11.05 18.96
N THR A 409 17.23 -12.03 18.46
CA THR A 409 18.66 -12.23 18.77
C THR A 409 19.56 -12.01 17.54
N TRP A 410 18.98 -11.60 16.41
CA TRP A 410 19.71 -11.30 15.18
C TRP A 410 20.34 -9.91 15.25
N ASN A 411 21.68 -9.88 15.26
CA ASN A 411 22.49 -8.67 15.50
C ASN A 411 23.34 -8.25 14.29
N ILE A 412 23.18 -8.94 13.16
CA ILE A 412 23.67 -8.53 11.84
C ILE A 412 22.52 -7.95 11.03
N THR A 413 22.84 -7.21 9.96
CA THR A 413 21.84 -6.57 9.09
C THR A 413 22.26 -6.75 7.64
N GLN A 414 21.56 -7.60 6.91
CA GLN A 414 21.77 -7.96 5.51
C GLN A 414 20.70 -7.28 4.64
N THR A 415 21.09 -6.25 3.88
CA THR A 415 20.21 -5.48 2.98
C THR A 415 20.79 -5.48 1.55
N PHE A 416 20.12 -4.86 0.58
CA PHE A 416 20.66 -4.77 -0.78
C PHE A 416 22.01 -4.04 -0.82
N SER A 417 22.19 -3.01 -0.01
CA SER A 417 23.39 -2.16 0.00
C SER A 417 24.68 -2.88 0.43
N ASN A 418 24.57 -4.05 1.08
CA ASN A 418 25.70 -4.89 1.47
C ASN A 418 25.66 -6.31 0.86
N LEU A 419 24.84 -6.52 -0.18
CA LEU A 419 24.84 -7.73 -0.97
C LEU A 419 26.18 -7.87 -1.71
N THR A 420 26.85 -9.01 -1.52
CA THR A 420 28.08 -9.34 -2.25
C THR A 420 27.71 -10.17 -3.48
N THR A 421 27.98 -9.63 -4.67
CA THR A 421 27.74 -10.33 -5.94
C THR A 421 29.03 -10.69 -6.66
N MET A 422 28.93 -11.63 -7.60
CA MET A 422 30.00 -11.94 -8.57
C MET A 422 29.52 -11.66 -9.99
N ALA A 423 30.40 -11.09 -10.81
CA ALA A 423 30.15 -10.96 -12.24
C ALA A 423 29.90 -12.35 -12.87
N PRO A 424 28.94 -12.49 -13.80
CA PRO A 424 28.53 -13.79 -14.34
C PRO A 424 29.72 -14.59 -14.89
N ILE A 425 29.91 -15.81 -14.37
CA ILE A 425 30.96 -16.71 -14.85
C ILE A 425 30.35 -17.58 -15.95
N SER A 426 30.44 -17.12 -17.20
CA SER A 426 29.92 -17.85 -18.37
C SER A 426 30.85 -18.96 -18.85
N ALA A 427 30.25 -20.00 -19.44
CA ALA A 427 30.92 -20.98 -20.26
C ALA A 427 30.09 -21.26 -21.51
N VAL A 428 30.65 -20.93 -22.68
CA VAL A 428 30.01 -21.05 -24.01
C VAL A 428 30.46 -22.34 -24.73
N PRO A 429 29.94 -23.54 -24.41
CA PRO A 429 30.53 -24.78 -24.92
C PRO A 429 30.05 -25.18 -26.32
N ALA A 430 28.94 -24.60 -26.81
CA ALA A 430 28.23 -25.03 -28.02
C ALA A 430 28.03 -26.57 -28.07
N LEU A 431 27.53 -27.12 -26.97
CA LEU A 431 27.57 -28.55 -26.66
C LEU A 431 26.31 -29.27 -27.15
N SER A 432 26.45 -30.12 -28.16
CA SER A 432 25.32 -30.86 -28.75
C SER A 432 24.65 -31.80 -27.75
N LEU A 433 23.35 -31.59 -27.53
CA LEU A 433 22.50 -32.47 -26.74
C LEU A 433 22.03 -33.65 -27.61
N PRO A 434 22.26 -34.91 -27.20
CA PRO A 434 21.86 -36.09 -27.95
C PRO A 434 20.34 -36.29 -27.86
N ALA A 435 19.74 -36.89 -28.90
CA ALA A 435 18.31 -37.24 -28.93
C ALA A 435 17.90 -38.46 -28.07
N THR A 436 18.65 -38.67 -26.98
CA THR A 436 18.33 -39.33 -25.71
C THR A 436 19.58 -39.29 -24.84
N GLY A 437 19.42 -39.06 -23.54
CA GLY A 437 20.45 -39.29 -22.52
C GLY A 437 21.15 -38.03 -22.04
N THR A 438 22.20 -38.24 -21.25
CA THR A 438 22.81 -37.21 -20.39
C THR A 438 24.07 -36.60 -20.99
N VAL A 439 24.19 -35.29 -20.81
CA VAL A 439 25.35 -34.44 -21.09
C VAL A 439 25.73 -33.70 -19.81
N THR A 440 27.03 -33.49 -19.59
CA THR A 440 27.54 -32.68 -18.47
C THR A 440 28.56 -31.66 -18.96
N THR A 441 28.61 -30.52 -18.28
CA THR A 441 29.60 -29.46 -18.45
C THR A 441 29.90 -28.82 -17.08
N THR A 442 31.01 -28.09 -16.95
CA THR A 442 31.48 -27.60 -15.65
C THR A 442 32.05 -26.18 -15.72
N ILE A 443 31.75 -25.36 -14.72
CA ILE A 443 32.41 -24.09 -14.46
C ILE A 443 33.31 -24.26 -13.22
N ASN A 444 34.55 -23.75 -13.29
CA ASN A 444 35.44 -23.71 -12.13
C ASN A 444 35.48 -22.29 -11.55
N VAL A 445 34.76 -22.08 -10.46
CA VAL A 445 34.75 -20.84 -9.68
C VAL A 445 36.02 -20.77 -8.82
N ILE A 446 36.60 -19.56 -8.69
CA ILE A 446 37.88 -19.32 -7.99
C ILE A 446 37.73 -18.35 -6.81
N GLN A 447 36.80 -17.40 -6.93
CA GLN A 447 36.42 -16.51 -5.83
C GLN A 447 35.43 -17.23 -4.91
N ASP A 448 35.52 -16.94 -3.61
CA ASP A 448 34.72 -17.57 -2.57
C ASP A 448 33.81 -16.53 -1.91
N ILE A 449 32.53 -16.89 -1.78
CA ILE A 449 31.42 -16.14 -1.19
C ILE A 449 30.58 -17.16 -0.42
N THR A 450 30.08 -16.78 0.75
CA THR A 450 29.06 -17.55 1.46
C THR A 450 27.73 -17.31 0.74
N ILE A 451 27.23 -18.34 0.05
CA ILE A 451 26.07 -18.24 -0.82
C ILE A 451 24.81 -18.02 0.02
N GLU A 452 23.97 -17.10 -0.45
CA GLU A 452 22.56 -17.03 -0.08
C GLU A 452 21.74 -17.58 -1.25
N GLN A 453 21.97 -17.06 -2.46
CA GLN A 453 21.30 -17.54 -3.69
C GLN A 453 22.24 -17.61 -4.90
N ILE A 454 21.81 -18.36 -5.92
CA ILE A 454 22.51 -18.48 -7.22
C ILE A 454 21.52 -18.16 -8.34
N ILE A 455 21.94 -17.39 -9.34
CA ILE A 455 21.26 -17.26 -10.63
C ILE A 455 22.04 -18.05 -11.70
N ILE A 456 21.30 -18.82 -12.51
CA ILE A 456 21.79 -19.75 -13.52
C ILE A 456 21.15 -19.41 -14.86
N ASP A 457 21.88 -18.67 -15.70
CA ASP A 457 21.45 -18.39 -17.07
C ASP A 457 21.66 -19.62 -17.96
N LEU A 458 20.68 -19.99 -18.78
CA LEU A 458 20.77 -21.10 -19.72
C LEU A 458 20.22 -20.71 -21.11
N ASP A 459 21.07 -20.69 -22.14
CA ASP A 459 20.63 -20.74 -23.55
C ASP A 459 20.75 -22.19 -24.07
N ILE A 460 19.60 -22.82 -24.28
CA ILE A 460 19.46 -24.16 -24.85
C ILE A 460 18.58 -24.11 -26.09
N SER A 461 19.17 -24.37 -27.26
CA SER A 461 18.44 -24.62 -28.51
C SER A 461 17.92 -26.07 -28.55
N HIS A 462 16.64 -26.32 -28.23
CA HIS A 462 16.01 -27.66 -28.28
C HIS A 462 14.55 -27.60 -28.78
N THR A 463 14.19 -28.41 -29.78
CA THR A 463 12.85 -28.35 -30.45
C THR A 463 11.68 -28.82 -29.58
N ARG A 464 11.95 -29.40 -28.41
CA ARG A 464 10.96 -29.83 -27.41
C ARG A 464 11.61 -29.84 -26.03
N ALA A 465 11.89 -28.65 -25.48
CA ALA A 465 12.67 -28.53 -24.25
C ALA A 465 11.99 -29.19 -23.02
N GLY A 466 10.67 -29.42 -23.06
CA GLY A 466 9.97 -30.23 -22.04
C GLY A 466 10.40 -31.71 -21.97
N ASP A 467 11.15 -32.24 -22.94
CA ASP A 467 11.75 -33.59 -22.81
C ASP A 467 12.96 -33.62 -21.85
N LEU A 468 13.47 -32.46 -21.43
CA LEU A 468 14.69 -32.32 -20.62
C LEU A 468 14.44 -32.43 -19.10
N THR A 469 15.48 -32.87 -18.39
CA THR A 469 15.71 -32.61 -16.97
C THR A 469 17.06 -31.92 -16.83
N ILE A 470 17.12 -30.85 -16.04
CA ILE A 470 18.30 -30.00 -15.86
C ILE A 470 18.62 -29.89 -14.38
N THR A 471 19.88 -30.15 -14.01
CA THR A 471 20.35 -30.13 -12.62
C THR A 471 21.71 -29.44 -12.54
N LEU A 472 21.87 -28.50 -11.61
CA LEU A 472 23.16 -27.93 -11.21
C LEU A 472 23.63 -28.62 -9.92
N THR A 473 24.87 -29.13 -9.91
CA THR A 473 25.49 -29.71 -8.72
C THR A 473 26.61 -28.79 -8.19
N SER A 474 26.63 -28.51 -6.89
CA SER A 474 27.68 -27.73 -6.22
C SER A 474 29.00 -28.50 -6.09
N PRO A 475 30.13 -27.83 -5.76
CA PRO A 475 31.44 -28.48 -5.62
C PRO A 475 31.45 -29.60 -4.56
N ASP A 476 30.64 -29.44 -3.51
CA ASP A 476 30.53 -30.37 -2.39
C ASP A 476 29.42 -31.42 -2.56
N GLY A 477 28.47 -31.18 -3.47
CA GLY A 477 27.58 -32.22 -4.02
C GLY A 477 26.08 -32.01 -3.82
N THR A 478 25.62 -30.81 -3.48
CA THR A 478 24.19 -30.44 -3.41
C THR A 478 23.62 -30.25 -4.81
N ASP A 479 22.43 -30.78 -5.07
CA ASP A 479 21.79 -30.82 -6.39
C ASP A 479 20.58 -29.87 -6.46
N SER A 480 20.63 -28.87 -7.35
CA SER A 480 19.52 -27.96 -7.67
C SER A 480 18.86 -28.35 -9.00
N ILE A 481 17.62 -28.83 -8.95
CA ILE A 481 16.85 -29.26 -10.12
C ILE A 481 16.13 -28.05 -10.74
N LEU A 482 16.82 -27.40 -11.67
CA LEU A 482 16.36 -26.15 -12.29
C LEU A 482 15.11 -26.36 -13.16
N ALA A 483 15.00 -27.52 -13.82
CA ALA A 483 13.81 -27.90 -14.59
C ALA A 483 13.61 -29.42 -14.64
N HIS A 484 12.37 -29.87 -14.43
CA HIS A 484 11.99 -31.27 -14.58
C HIS A 484 10.78 -31.43 -15.52
N ARG A 485 11.05 -31.74 -16.79
CA ARG A 485 10.06 -32.11 -17.81
C ARG A 485 8.88 -31.12 -17.94
N ILE A 486 9.22 -29.86 -18.23
CA ILE A 486 8.34 -28.68 -18.41
C ILE A 486 7.04 -29.05 -19.17
N ASP A 487 5.89 -28.63 -18.63
CA ASP A 487 4.53 -28.97 -19.08
C ASP A 487 4.25 -30.50 -19.16
N ASN A 488 4.77 -31.30 -18.21
CA ASN A 488 4.81 -32.77 -18.29
C ASN A 488 5.54 -33.31 -19.54
N GLY A 489 6.33 -32.48 -20.21
CA GLY A 489 6.97 -32.70 -21.50
C GLY A 489 6.14 -32.27 -22.71
N ALA A 490 5.10 -31.45 -22.55
CA ALA A 490 4.44 -30.81 -23.68
C ALA A 490 5.24 -29.63 -24.26
N PHE A 491 6.08 -28.97 -23.45
CA PHE A 491 6.73 -27.70 -23.81
C PHE A 491 7.58 -27.77 -25.09
N THR A 492 7.29 -26.86 -26.02
CA THR A 492 7.98 -26.72 -27.32
C THR A 492 8.26 -25.26 -27.63
N SER A 493 9.44 -25.00 -28.20
CA SER A 493 9.85 -23.72 -28.77
C SER A 493 8.75 -23.05 -29.60
N ILE A 494 8.17 -21.94 -29.13
CA ILE A 494 7.00 -21.28 -29.76
C ILE A 494 7.31 -20.85 -31.21
N TYR A 495 8.55 -20.45 -31.48
CA TYR A 495 9.02 -20.06 -32.82
C TYR A 495 9.89 -21.12 -33.52
N GLY A 496 9.81 -22.39 -33.08
CA GLY A 496 10.44 -23.54 -33.75
C GLY A 496 11.97 -23.55 -33.81
N THR A 497 12.63 -22.59 -33.13
CA THR A 497 14.07 -22.29 -33.31
C THR A 497 14.81 -22.01 -31.99
N VAL A 498 14.12 -21.68 -30.90
CA VAL A 498 14.69 -21.27 -29.60
C VAL A 498 14.07 -22.11 -28.48
N GLY A 499 14.87 -22.80 -27.66
CA GLY A 499 14.37 -23.81 -26.70
C GLY A 499 14.07 -23.25 -25.31
N ILE A 500 15.13 -22.92 -24.56
CA ILE A 500 15.08 -22.19 -23.28
C ILE A 500 16.11 -21.07 -23.41
N ASP A 501 15.72 -19.84 -23.08
CA ASP A 501 16.62 -18.75 -22.74
C ASP A 501 16.01 -18.03 -21.54
N PHE A 502 16.56 -18.33 -20.36
CA PHE A 502 15.98 -17.96 -19.07
C PHE A 502 17.09 -17.88 -18.00
N GLY A 503 16.85 -17.16 -16.91
CA GLY A 503 17.72 -17.15 -15.73
C GLY A 503 17.02 -17.88 -14.59
N PHE A 504 17.36 -19.13 -14.32
CA PHE A 504 16.80 -19.87 -13.18
C PHE A 504 17.48 -19.46 -11.87
N SER A 505 16.84 -19.62 -10.73
CA SER A 505 17.43 -19.36 -9.42
C SER A 505 17.56 -20.63 -8.56
N SER A 506 18.34 -20.54 -7.49
CA SER A 506 18.36 -21.56 -6.43
C SER A 506 18.70 -20.99 -5.06
N THR A 507 17.90 -21.38 -4.07
CA THR A 507 18.12 -21.14 -2.63
C THR A 507 18.89 -22.26 -1.95
N ALA A 508 18.88 -23.49 -2.50
CA ALA A 508 19.35 -24.73 -1.86
C ALA A 508 20.79 -24.71 -1.31
N HIS A 509 21.61 -23.80 -1.84
CA HIS A 509 23.02 -23.64 -1.52
C HIS A 509 23.29 -22.65 -0.38
N TRP A 510 22.26 -22.22 0.37
CA TRP A 510 22.41 -21.26 1.49
C TRP A 510 23.46 -21.72 2.51
N GLY A 511 24.48 -20.91 2.73
CA GLY A 511 25.63 -21.19 3.59
C GLY A 511 26.76 -22.03 2.96
N GLU A 512 26.64 -22.49 1.70
CA GLU A 512 27.77 -23.13 0.99
C GLU A 512 28.80 -22.09 0.50
N GLY A 513 30.05 -22.51 0.28
CA GLY A 513 31.08 -21.70 -0.35
C GLY A 513 31.01 -21.78 -1.88
N SER A 514 31.14 -20.65 -2.58
CA SER A 514 31.07 -20.62 -4.05
C SER A 514 32.28 -21.23 -4.76
N ALA A 515 33.45 -21.33 -4.09
CA ALA A 515 34.70 -21.73 -4.74
C ALA A 515 34.80 -23.23 -5.03
N GLY A 516 34.84 -23.62 -6.31
CA GLY A 516 35.04 -25.01 -6.70
C GLY A 516 34.60 -25.33 -8.12
N THR A 517 34.34 -26.62 -8.41
CA THR A 517 33.86 -27.09 -9.72
C THR A 517 32.35 -27.35 -9.68
N TRP A 518 31.57 -26.39 -10.19
CA TRP A 518 30.13 -26.51 -10.39
C TRP A 518 29.84 -27.33 -11.65
N THR A 519 28.85 -28.22 -11.59
CA THR A 519 28.53 -29.16 -12.69
C THR A 519 27.09 -29.02 -13.16
N LEU A 520 26.87 -28.59 -14.41
CA LEU A 520 25.56 -28.62 -15.04
C LEU A 520 25.35 -29.96 -15.75
N THR A 521 24.23 -30.61 -15.43
CA THR A 521 23.79 -31.89 -15.98
C THR A 521 22.48 -31.71 -16.73
N ILE A 522 22.46 -32.03 -18.03
CA ILE A 522 21.26 -31.96 -18.88
C ILE A 522 20.96 -33.37 -19.39
N THR A 523 19.75 -33.87 -19.19
CA THR A 523 19.30 -35.18 -19.67
C THR A 523 18.06 -35.07 -20.55
N ASP A 524 18.16 -35.48 -21.82
CA ASP A 524 16.98 -35.75 -22.65
C ASP A 524 16.35 -37.10 -22.25
N THR A 525 15.11 -37.07 -21.80
CA THR A 525 14.36 -38.24 -21.32
C THR A 525 13.56 -38.97 -22.42
N VAL A 526 13.39 -38.39 -23.63
CA VAL A 526 12.46 -38.92 -24.65
C VAL A 526 13.04 -38.90 -26.07
N SER A 527 13.13 -40.09 -26.68
CA SER A 527 13.81 -40.23 -27.98
C SER A 527 13.13 -39.50 -29.14
N GLY A 528 13.80 -38.48 -29.70
CA GLY A 528 13.43 -37.93 -31.01
C GLY A 528 14.02 -36.57 -31.37
N ASN A 529 14.29 -35.72 -30.38
CA ASN A 529 14.71 -34.33 -30.57
C ASN A 529 16.18 -34.17 -30.17
N ALA A 530 17.01 -33.55 -31.01
CA ALA A 530 18.37 -33.16 -30.62
C ALA A 530 18.43 -31.64 -30.45
N GLY A 531 19.41 -31.17 -29.68
CA GLY A 531 19.61 -29.73 -29.47
C GLY A 531 21.06 -29.36 -29.19
N THR A 532 21.28 -28.20 -28.58
CA THR A 532 22.60 -27.70 -28.19
C THR A 532 22.44 -26.80 -26.97
N LEU A 533 23.30 -26.97 -25.96
CA LEU A 533 23.56 -25.95 -24.94
C LEU A 533 24.52 -24.94 -25.56
N ASN A 534 24.04 -23.73 -25.79
CA ASN A 534 24.77 -22.68 -26.47
C ASN A 534 25.74 -22.01 -25.47
N ASP A 535 25.19 -21.47 -24.38
CA ASP A 535 25.89 -20.84 -23.26
C ASP A 535 25.19 -21.16 -21.92
N TRP A 536 25.93 -20.99 -20.83
CA TRP A 536 25.39 -20.88 -19.47
C TRP A 536 26.32 -20.06 -18.56
N SER A 537 25.74 -19.30 -17.62
CA SER A 537 26.49 -18.59 -16.58
C SER A 537 26.00 -18.91 -15.17
N LEU A 538 26.89 -18.68 -14.21
CA LEU A 538 26.59 -18.67 -12.79
C LEU A 538 26.89 -17.28 -12.21
N SER A 539 25.90 -16.72 -11.53
CA SER A 539 26.01 -15.49 -10.75
C SER A 539 25.67 -15.80 -9.30
N PHE A 540 26.55 -15.44 -8.37
CA PHE A 540 26.41 -15.74 -6.95
C PHE A 540 25.98 -14.49 -6.19
N LEU A 541 24.98 -14.64 -5.32
CA LEU A 541 24.46 -13.63 -4.42
C LEU A 541 24.69 -14.12 -2.99
N GLY A 542 25.24 -13.27 -2.12
CA GLY A 542 25.38 -13.61 -0.71
C GLY A 542 26.26 -12.64 0.07
N LYS A 543 27.02 -13.19 1.02
CA LYS A 543 27.93 -12.42 1.89
C LYS A 543 29.39 -12.80 1.68
N ALA A 544 30.27 -11.81 1.78
CA ALA A 544 31.71 -12.03 1.72
C ALA A 544 32.16 -12.95 2.87
N GLN A 545 33.07 -13.89 2.57
CA GLN A 545 33.63 -14.81 3.56
C GLN A 545 34.21 -14.05 4.77
N SER A 546 33.87 -14.53 5.97
CA SER A 546 34.07 -13.87 7.25
C SER A 546 34.74 -14.83 8.24
N ASN A 547 35.60 -14.30 9.12
CA ASN A 547 36.14 -15.02 10.27
C ASN A 547 35.19 -15.01 11.48
N ASN A 548 34.12 -14.21 11.44
CA ASN A 548 33.09 -14.18 12.48
C ASN A 548 31.99 -15.19 12.11
N ASP A 549 31.91 -16.30 12.83
CA ASP A 549 30.92 -17.37 12.63
C ASP A 549 29.61 -17.13 13.38
N LEU A 550 28.50 -17.60 12.80
CA LEU A 550 27.17 -17.66 13.42
C LEU A 550 26.65 -19.10 13.42
N TYR A 551 26.86 -19.80 14.54
CA TYR A 551 26.41 -21.18 14.79
C TYR A 551 24.97 -21.19 15.32
N VAL A 552 24.01 -21.51 14.45
CA VAL A 552 22.58 -21.55 14.77
C VAL A 552 22.15 -22.95 15.21
N TYR A 553 21.37 -23.00 16.28
CA TYR A 553 20.75 -24.21 16.82
C TYR A 553 19.24 -24.04 16.98
N THR A 554 18.49 -25.06 16.57
CA THR A 554 17.02 -25.13 16.66
C THR A 554 16.59 -26.39 17.42
N ASN A 555 15.31 -26.48 17.77
CA ASN A 555 14.71 -27.71 18.33
C ASN A 555 14.98 -28.98 17.48
N GLU A 556 15.24 -28.86 16.16
CA GLU A 556 15.64 -29.99 15.31
C GLU A 556 17.03 -30.56 15.61
N TYR A 557 17.86 -29.89 16.42
CA TYR A 557 19.13 -30.45 16.90
C TYR A 557 18.92 -31.73 17.73
N ALA A 558 17.73 -31.91 18.31
CA ALA A 558 17.36 -33.05 19.15
C ALA A 558 17.59 -34.42 18.47
N GLY A 559 18.63 -35.13 18.90
CA GLY A 559 19.03 -36.43 18.34
C GLY A 559 20.18 -36.38 17.32
N SER A 560 20.77 -35.21 17.09
CA SER A 560 22.02 -35.05 16.33
C SER A 560 23.15 -35.90 16.92
N SER A 561 24.07 -36.35 16.05
CA SER A 561 25.19 -37.20 16.47
C SER A 561 26.38 -37.16 15.51
N GLY A 562 27.56 -37.55 16.01
CA GLY A 562 28.76 -37.71 15.20
C GLY A 562 29.51 -36.40 15.04
N ALA A 563 29.63 -35.89 13.81
CA ALA A 563 30.30 -34.62 13.54
C ALA A 563 29.51 -33.42 14.10
N ARG A 564 28.18 -33.42 13.96
CA ARG A 564 27.28 -32.35 14.43
C ARG A 564 27.37 -32.02 15.93
N THR A 565 27.94 -32.91 16.73
CA THR A 565 28.12 -32.73 18.18
C THR A 565 29.50 -32.19 18.60
N LEU A 566 30.29 -31.67 17.65
CA LEU A 566 31.60 -31.05 17.88
C LEU A 566 31.65 -29.68 17.19
N LEU A 567 31.76 -28.59 17.96
CA LEU A 567 31.96 -27.23 17.46
C LEU A 567 33.46 -26.92 17.47
N SER A 568 34.02 -26.55 16.32
CA SER A 568 35.46 -26.29 16.14
C SER A 568 35.66 -25.11 15.20
N ASP A 569 36.12 -23.98 15.74
CA ASP A 569 36.71 -22.88 14.97
C ASP A 569 38.23 -23.09 14.89
N THR A 570 38.84 -22.64 13.80
CA THR A 570 40.30 -22.62 13.63
C THR A 570 40.89 -21.37 12.96
N ASP A 571 40.07 -20.35 12.64
CA ASP A 571 40.55 -19.09 12.03
C ASP A 571 40.20 -17.84 12.86
N GLY A 572 39.07 -17.84 13.58
CA GLY A 572 38.75 -17.01 14.76
C GLY A 572 38.42 -15.55 14.49
N GLY A 573 37.26 -15.10 14.99
CA GLY A 573 36.76 -13.74 14.78
C GLY A 573 36.12 -13.14 16.03
N VAL A 574 34.78 -13.08 16.01
CA VAL A 574 33.89 -12.70 17.10
C VAL A 574 32.68 -13.60 16.97
N ASP A 575 32.76 -14.75 17.64
CA ASP A 575 32.04 -15.94 17.19
C ASP A 575 30.80 -16.19 18.06
N THR A 576 29.72 -16.63 17.40
CA THR A 576 28.36 -16.59 17.99
C THR A 576 27.71 -17.97 18.00
N ILE A 577 27.24 -18.41 19.16
CA ILE A 577 26.24 -19.48 19.27
C ILE A 577 24.87 -18.82 19.46
N ASN A 578 23.94 -19.05 18.52
CA ASN A 578 22.54 -18.67 18.67
C ASN A 578 21.67 -19.94 18.80
N ALA A 579 21.12 -20.15 19.99
CA ALA A 579 20.19 -21.21 20.32
C ALA A 579 18.82 -20.66 20.79
N ALA A 580 18.46 -19.42 20.41
CA ALA A 580 17.19 -18.80 20.79
C ALA A 580 15.97 -19.60 20.27
N ALA A 581 16.12 -20.27 19.12
CA ALA A 581 15.14 -21.18 18.54
C ALA A 581 15.07 -22.58 19.23
N VAL A 582 15.55 -22.69 20.48
CA VAL A 582 15.48 -23.90 21.31
C VAL A 582 14.59 -23.64 22.53
N SER A 583 13.48 -24.36 22.63
CA SER A 583 12.45 -24.15 23.66
C SER A 583 12.58 -25.15 24.82
N THR A 584 13.81 -25.46 25.22
CA THR A 584 14.14 -26.47 26.26
C THR A 584 15.42 -26.11 27.00
N ASP A 585 15.44 -26.36 28.32
CA ASP A 585 16.58 -26.15 29.23
C ASP A 585 17.95 -26.46 28.58
N THR A 586 18.66 -25.41 28.20
CA THR A 586 19.96 -25.41 27.55
C THR A 586 21.06 -25.16 28.57
N SER A 587 22.18 -25.88 28.46
CA SER A 587 23.30 -25.71 29.40
C SER A 587 24.62 -25.65 28.65
N ILE A 588 25.32 -24.54 28.77
CA ILE A 588 26.51 -24.22 27.97
C ILE A 588 27.60 -23.62 28.85
N ASP A 589 28.78 -24.24 28.85
CA ASP A 589 30.02 -23.63 29.33
C ASP A 589 30.89 -23.35 28.10
N LEU A 590 31.16 -22.06 27.80
CA LEU A 590 31.90 -21.63 26.60
C LEU A 590 33.38 -22.05 26.59
N ASN A 591 33.86 -22.80 27.60
CA ASN A 591 35.18 -23.44 27.63
C ASN A 591 35.14 -24.93 27.22
N PHE A 592 33.96 -25.57 27.21
CA PHE A 592 33.82 -27.04 27.09
C PHE A 592 32.64 -27.54 26.23
N GLY A 593 31.62 -26.72 25.98
CA GLY A 593 30.32 -27.14 25.43
C GLY A 593 29.33 -27.52 26.53
N GLY A 594 28.40 -28.44 26.24
CA GLY A 594 27.34 -28.81 27.17
C GLY A 594 26.18 -29.56 26.49
N THR A 595 24.95 -29.10 26.67
CA THR A 595 23.72 -29.69 26.13
C THR A 595 22.83 -28.61 25.51
N ILE A 596 22.37 -28.84 24.28
CA ILE A 596 21.36 -28.03 23.57
C ILE A 596 20.29 -29.01 23.07
N ALA A 597 19.00 -28.71 23.20
CA ALA A 597 17.90 -29.60 22.76
C ALA A 597 18.08 -31.08 23.19
N ASP A 598 18.28 -31.31 24.51
CA ASP A 598 18.62 -32.61 25.14
C ASP A 598 19.89 -33.32 24.60
N THR A 599 20.63 -32.68 23.68
CA THR A 599 21.71 -33.28 22.89
C THR A 599 23.07 -32.71 23.31
N ILE A 600 23.98 -33.59 23.74
CA ILE A 600 25.31 -33.20 24.21
C ILE A 600 26.20 -32.78 23.04
N PHE A 601 26.83 -31.60 23.15
CA PHE A 601 27.84 -31.10 22.23
C PHE A 601 29.13 -30.73 22.98
N VAL A 602 30.25 -30.67 22.25
CA VAL A 602 31.57 -30.33 22.79
C VAL A 602 32.18 -29.20 21.98
N ILE A 603 32.73 -28.20 22.65
CA ILE A 603 33.58 -27.17 22.02
C ILE A 603 35.02 -27.70 21.99
N GLU A 604 35.69 -27.65 20.82
CA GLU A 604 37.06 -28.16 20.70
C GLU A 604 38.07 -27.26 21.48
N PRO A 605 39.06 -27.83 22.20
CA PRO A 605 40.05 -27.05 22.94
C PRO A 605 41.00 -26.22 22.05
N GLY A 606 40.52 -25.04 21.65
CA GLY A 606 41.20 -24.09 20.76
C GLY A 606 40.25 -22.99 20.30
N THR A 607 39.01 -23.37 20.00
CA THR A 607 37.87 -22.49 19.73
C THR A 607 37.69 -21.46 20.85
N ILE A 608 37.34 -20.24 20.47
CA ILE A 608 36.79 -19.21 21.35
C ILE A 608 35.38 -18.89 20.81
N ILE A 609 34.47 -18.52 21.72
CA ILE A 609 33.14 -18.02 21.39
C ILE A 609 32.93 -16.78 22.26
N GLU A 610 32.59 -15.66 21.64
CA GLU A 610 32.27 -14.41 22.31
C GLU A 610 30.79 -14.35 22.67
N ASN A 611 29.90 -14.65 21.73
CA ASN A 611 28.48 -14.41 21.88
C ASN A 611 27.69 -15.70 22.09
N LEU A 612 26.73 -15.67 23.01
CA LEU A 612 25.81 -16.76 23.29
C LEU A 612 24.41 -16.22 23.52
N TYR A 613 23.47 -16.69 22.71
CA TYR A 613 22.04 -16.44 22.83
C TYR A 613 21.33 -17.76 23.08
N THR A 614 20.46 -17.83 24.08
CA THR A 614 19.59 -18.99 24.35
C THR A 614 18.11 -18.58 24.40
N GLY A 615 17.21 -19.55 24.61
CA GLY A 615 15.81 -19.48 24.19
C GLY A 615 14.79 -19.48 25.33
N ASP A 616 13.75 -20.30 25.20
CA ASP A 616 12.61 -20.33 26.14
C ASP A 616 12.79 -21.43 27.24
N GLY A 617 14.03 -21.71 27.63
CA GLY A 617 14.41 -22.74 28.61
C GLY A 617 14.77 -22.18 29.98
N ASN A 618 14.98 -23.06 30.98
CA ASN A 618 15.54 -22.65 32.29
C ASN A 618 17.07 -22.87 32.26
N ASP A 619 17.77 -21.91 31.68
CA ASP A 619 19.07 -22.13 31.07
C ASP A 619 20.24 -21.94 32.05
N THR A 620 21.33 -22.65 31.80
CA THR A 620 22.51 -22.70 32.69
C THR A 620 23.77 -22.38 31.91
N LEU A 621 24.18 -21.11 31.96
CA LEU A 621 25.22 -20.52 31.11
C LEU A 621 26.50 -20.20 31.89
N ALA A 622 27.66 -20.33 31.25
CA ALA A 622 28.94 -19.87 31.78
C ALA A 622 29.85 -19.35 30.65
N GLY A 623 30.36 -18.12 30.81
CA GLY A 623 31.33 -17.52 29.90
C GLY A 623 32.74 -18.10 30.03
N ASN A 624 33.65 -17.61 29.18
CA ASN A 624 35.05 -18.04 29.13
C ASN A 624 36.00 -16.97 29.73
N ASN A 625 37.02 -16.55 28.99
CA ASN A 625 37.96 -15.48 29.40
C ASN A 625 38.15 -14.42 28.29
N ALA A 626 37.30 -14.42 27.27
CA ALA A 626 37.13 -13.34 26.31
C ALA A 626 36.22 -12.24 26.92
N ASN A 627 35.74 -11.29 26.13
CA ASN A 627 34.63 -10.43 26.53
C ASN A 627 33.35 -11.06 25.98
N ASN A 628 32.52 -11.67 26.82
CA ASN A 628 31.34 -12.40 26.34
C ASN A 628 30.10 -11.52 26.19
N ILE A 629 29.22 -11.85 25.24
CA ILE A 629 27.80 -11.44 25.26
C ILE A 629 26.99 -12.69 25.63
N LEU A 630 26.26 -12.65 26.73
CA LEU A 630 25.42 -13.75 27.22
C LEU A 630 23.98 -13.26 27.35
N PHE A 631 23.07 -13.77 26.52
CA PHE A 631 21.64 -13.47 26.56
C PHE A 631 20.87 -14.77 26.82
N ALA A 632 20.12 -14.84 27.93
CA ALA A 632 19.52 -16.09 28.39
C ALA A 632 18.15 -16.43 27.76
N GLY A 633 17.35 -15.43 27.40
CA GLY A 633 16.06 -15.61 26.73
C GLY A 633 14.84 -15.46 27.67
N ARG A 634 13.98 -16.48 27.74
CA ARG A 634 12.79 -16.54 28.61
C ARG A 634 12.92 -17.74 29.54
N GLY A 635 13.05 -17.52 30.85
CA GLY A 635 13.50 -18.60 31.73
C GLY A 635 13.41 -18.36 33.23
N ASN A 636 14.31 -19.02 33.97
CA ASN A 636 14.56 -18.84 35.40
C ASN A 636 16.04 -19.16 35.66
N ASP A 637 16.92 -18.34 35.10
CA ASP A 637 18.18 -18.82 34.55
C ASP A 637 19.34 -18.75 35.54
N SER A 638 20.41 -19.47 35.24
CA SER A 638 21.57 -19.66 36.12
C SER A 638 22.87 -19.35 35.37
N ILE A 639 23.19 -18.06 35.27
CA ILE A 639 24.39 -17.54 34.62
C ILE A 639 25.56 -17.52 35.60
N THR A 640 26.74 -18.00 35.18
CA THR A 640 27.99 -17.90 35.94
C THR A 640 28.90 -16.82 35.32
N GLY A 641 29.16 -15.76 36.09
CA GLY A 641 30.00 -14.64 35.67
C GLY A 641 31.49 -15.02 35.56
N SER A 642 32.10 -14.61 34.46
CA SER A 642 33.41 -15.02 33.96
C SER A 642 34.54 -14.07 34.42
N ALA A 643 35.60 -13.96 33.63
CA ALA A 643 36.59 -12.89 33.74
C ALA A 643 36.86 -12.30 32.34
N GLY A 644 36.11 -11.24 32.03
CA GLY A 644 36.02 -10.56 30.74
C GLY A 644 35.32 -9.22 30.94
N ASN A 645 35.24 -8.36 29.93
CA ASN A 645 34.30 -7.24 29.99
C ASN A 645 32.94 -7.71 29.44
N ASP A 646 32.22 -8.49 30.25
CA ASP A 646 31.08 -9.27 29.75
C ASP A 646 29.81 -8.40 29.68
N THR A 647 28.94 -8.67 28.71
CA THR A 647 27.56 -8.14 28.64
C THR A 647 26.61 -9.29 28.91
N ILE A 648 25.76 -9.16 29.93
CA ILE A 648 24.93 -10.25 30.44
C ILE A 648 23.48 -9.76 30.56
N ASP A 649 22.56 -10.47 29.93
CA ASP A 649 21.12 -10.23 30.03
C ASP A 649 20.41 -11.54 30.38
N GLY A 650 19.63 -11.54 31.47
CA GLY A 650 18.79 -12.68 31.85
C GLY A 650 17.44 -12.72 31.13
N GLY A 651 17.09 -11.68 30.37
CA GLY A 651 15.84 -11.61 29.61
C GLY A 651 14.59 -11.58 30.49
N ALA A 652 13.68 -12.52 30.28
CA ALA A 652 12.34 -12.53 30.89
C ALA A 652 12.15 -13.73 31.84
N GLY A 653 12.48 -13.56 33.13
CA GLY A 653 12.43 -14.66 34.08
C GLY A 653 12.47 -14.29 35.56
N THR A 654 13.35 -14.97 36.30
CA THR A 654 13.70 -14.68 37.70
C THR A 654 15.11 -15.20 37.96
N ASP A 655 16.08 -14.40 37.55
CA ASP A 655 17.33 -14.97 37.03
C ASP A 655 18.51 -14.78 37.99
N ASN A 656 19.54 -15.61 37.85
CA ASN A 656 20.55 -15.86 38.88
C ASN A 656 21.97 -15.71 38.33
N LEU A 657 22.59 -14.56 38.54
CA LEU A 657 23.98 -14.31 38.17
C LEU A 657 24.93 -14.64 39.33
N THR A 658 25.82 -15.62 39.14
CA THR A 658 26.72 -16.15 40.17
C THR A 658 28.19 -15.76 39.92
N TYR A 659 28.83 -15.13 40.91
CA TYR A 659 30.26 -14.83 40.90
C TYR A 659 31.03 -15.57 42.01
N ASN A 660 32.17 -16.15 41.63
CA ASN A 660 33.10 -16.81 42.55
C ASN A 660 33.99 -15.83 43.37
N PHE A 661 33.54 -14.58 43.55
CA PHE A 661 34.19 -13.49 44.30
C PHE A 661 33.26 -12.94 45.39
N ASN A 662 33.70 -12.02 46.24
CA ASN A 662 32.82 -11.38 47.23
C ASN A 662 32.20 -10.12 46.61
N ILE A 663 30.99 -9.71 47.04
CA ILE A 663 30.39 -8.45 46.59
C ILE A 663 31.29 -7.22 46.86
N ALA A 664 32.15 -7.31 47.89
CA ALA A 664 33.10 -6.26 48.26
C ALA A 664 34.35 -6.19 47.36
N ASP A 665 34.52 -7.15 46.43
CA ASP A 665 35.60 -7.16 45.45
C ASP A 665 35.23 -6.38 44.17
N PHE A 666 33.96 -5.94 44.05
CA PHE A 666 33.42 -5.16 42.93
C PHE A 666 33.09 -3.71 43.31
N LEU A 667 33.19 -2.81 42.33
CA LEU A 667 32.51 -1.52 42.33
C LEU A 667 31.22 -1.67 41.51
N ILE A 668 30.10 -1.24 42.09
CA ILE A 668 28.75 -1.39 41.51
C ILE A 668 28.23 -0.01 41.12
N ASN A 669 27.84 0.16 39.86
CA ASN A 669 27.28 1.42 39.35
C ASN A 669 26.04 1.15 38.48
N LEU A 670 24.90 1.76 38.84
CA LEU A 670 23.71 1.76 37.98
C LEU A 670 23.96 2.66 36.77
N VAL A 671 23.65 2.17 35.57
CA VAL A 671 23.62 2.95 34.34
C VAL A 671 22.23 3.58 34.20
N ASP A 672 21.20 2.79 34.41
CA ASP A 672 19.78 3.18 34.40
C ASP A 672 18.98 2.34 35.44
N ALA A 673 17.71 2.03 35.18
CA ALA A 673 16.89 1.19 36.04
C ALA A 673 17.14 -0.32 35.83
N ALA A 674 17.25 -0.76 34.57
CA ALA A 674 17.47 -2.13 34.14
C ALA A 674 18.96 -2.50 34.11
N THR A 675 19.85 -1.57 33.76
CA THR A 675 21.28 -1.86 33.55
C THR A 675 22.16 -1.49 34.76
N VAL A 676 23.00 -2.42 35.21
CA VAL A 676 24.04 -2.22 36.24
C VAL A 676 25.41 -2.64 35.71
N THR A 677 26.48 -1.97 36.15
CA THR A 677 27.86 -2.34 35.83
C THR A 677 28.60 -2.84 37.08
N LEU A 678 29.35 -3.93 36.94
CA LEU A 678 30.17 -4.56 37.99
C LEU A 678 31.65 -4.53 37.58
N THR A 679 32.42 -3.58 38.12
CA THR A 679 33.87 -3.51 37.91
C THR A 679 34.62 -4.30 38.98
N HIS A 680 35.29 -5.40 38.64
CA HIS A 680 36.09 -6.14 39.64
C HIS A 680 37.39 -5.38 39.97
N THR A 681 37.43 -4.80 41.18
CA THR A 681 38.46 -3.85 41.63
C THR A 681 39.92 -4.38 41.64
N ALA A 682 40.12 -5.70 41.62
CA ALA A 682 41.44 -6.32 41.67
C ALA A 682 41.91 -6.90 40.33
N GLN A 683 40.97 -7.26 39.44
CA GLN A 683 41.26 -7.88 38.14
C GLN A 683 41.08 -6.89 36.98
N GLY A 684 40.29 -5.83 37.18
CA GLY A 684 40.17 -4.69 36.26
C GLY A 684 39.12 -4.84 35.17
N PHE A 685 38.44 -5.98 35.12
CA PHE A 685 37.35 -6.24 34.18
C PHE A 685 36.03 -5.60 34.62
N VAL A 686 35.12 -5.36 33.67
CA VAL A 686 33.87 -4.60 33.84
C VAL A 686 32.73 -5.29 33.11
N ASP A 687 31.81 -5.86 33.89
CA ASP A 687 30.61 -6.51 33.34
C ASP A 687 29.44 -5.51 33.29
N THR A 688 28.60 -5.61 32.27
CA THR A 688 27.38 -4.82 32.07
C THR A 688 26.18 -5.76 32.09
N ILE A 689 25.26 -5.56 33.02
CA ILE A 689 24.21 -6.53 33.37
C ILE A 689 22.81 -5.89 33.36
N SER A 690 21.97 -6.37 32.46
CA SER A 690 20.52 -6.12 32.40
C SER A 690 19.75 -7.33 32.97
N ASN A 691 18.48 -7.13 33.33
CA ASN A 691 17.49 -8.17 33.65
C ASN A 691 18.04 -9.38 34.46
N ILE A 692 18.39 -9.13 35.73
CA ILE A 692 18.79 -10.18 36.69
C ILE A 692 18.21 -9.83 38.06
N GLU A 693 17.46 -10.76 38.65
CA GLU A 693 16.81 -10.59 39.95
C GLU A 693 17.74 -10.94 41.11
N ASN A 694 18.63 -11.92 40.93
CA ASN A 694 19.38 -12.55 42.02
C ASN A 694 20.90 -12.55 41.74
N PHE A 695 21.65 -11.76 42.50
CA PHE A 695 23.11 -11.69 42.42
C PHE A 695 23.74 -12.53 43.53
N ILE A 696 24.43 -13.61 43.16
CA ILE A 696 25.00 -14.59 44.09
C ILE A 696 26.52 -14.43 44.14
N PHE A 697 27.03 -13.89 45.25
CA PHE A 697 28.46 -13.79 45.52
C PHE A 697 28.90 -14.86 46.54
N SER A 698 30.18 -15.20 46.56
CA SER A 698 30.77 -16.19 47.49
C SER A 698 30.56 -15.89 48.98
N ASN A 699 30.12 -14.68 49.34
CA ASN A 699 29.79 -14.26 50.70
C ASN A 699 28.30 -13.98 50.97
N GLY A 700 27.42 -14.11 49.97
CA GLY A 700 25.97 -13.90 50.12
C GLY A 700 25.24 -13.69 48.79
N ALA A 701 23.93 -13.95 48.78
CA ALA A 701 23.03 -13.59 47.68
C ALA A 701 22.28 -12.29 47.99
N TYR A 702 21.97 -11.51 46.96
CA TYR A 702 21.34 -10.20 47.03
C TYR A 702 20.33 -10.05 45.89
N THR A 703 19.12 -9.59 46.19
CA THR A 703 18.14 -9.27 45.14
C THR A 703 18.51 -7.98 44.40
N ARG A 704 18.00 -7.78 43.18
CA ARG A 704 18.11 -6.52 42.43
C ARG A 704 17.59 -5.32 43.24
N ALA A 705 16.56 -5.52 44.06
CA ALA A 705 16.06 -4.48 44.97
C ALA A 705 17.05 -4.14 46.11
N GLU A 706 17.81 -5.11 46.62
CA GLU A 706 18.87 -4.90 47.62
C GLU A 706 20.13 -4.30 46.98
N LEU A 707 20.48 -4.69 45.74
CA LEU A 707 21.54 -4.10 44.94
C LEU A 707 21.23 -2.63 44.60
N ASN A 708 20.03 -2.37 44.09
CA ASN A 708 19.53 -1.02 43.85
C ASN A 708 19.44 -0.23 45.16
N SER A 709 19.10 -0.84 46.31
CA SER A 709 19.14 -0.15 47.62
C SER A 709 20.55 0.17 48.12
N TYR A 710 21.57 -0.57 47.66
CA TYR A 710 22.99 -0.27 47.89
C TYR A 710 23.40 1.02 47.17
N VAL A 711 22.85 1.27 45.97
CA VAL A 711 23.20 2.41 45.10
C VAL A 711 22.25 3.61 45.25
N ALA A 712 20.95 3.39 45.43
CA ALA A 712 19.87 4.38 45.64
C ALA A 712 19.91 5.03 47.04
N GLY A 713 21.12 5.14 47.58
CA GLY A 713 21.69 6.47 47.69
C GLY A 713 21.88 6.93 49.12
N GLY A 714 22.98 6.50 49.73
CA GLY A 714 23.15 6.56 51.19
C GLY A 714 23.21 5.17 51.82
N GLY A 715 22.19 4.30 51.73
CA GLY A 715 20.93 4.36 50.95
C GLY A 715 19.84 5.36 51.38
N GLY A 716 18.87 5.68 50.48
CA GLY A 716 17.62 6.40 50.81
C GLY A 716 16.83 7.18 49.72
N GLN A 717 15.90 6.51 49.02
CA GLN A 717 14.42 6.74 48.99
C GLN A 717 13.75 8.11 48.55
N GLY A 718 12.71 8.07 47.68
CA GLY A 718 11.52 8.98 47.73
C GLY A 718 10.72 9.36 46.44
N THR A 719 9.36 9.38 46.50
CA THR A 719 8.38 9.71 45.39
C THR A 719 7.03 10.26 45.95
N PHE A 720 6.12 10.98 45.22
CA PHE A 720 4.64 11.19 45.53
C PHE A 720 3.78 11.93 44.42
N VAL A 721 2.42 12.12 44.58
CA VAL A 721 1.39 12.22 43.48
C VAL A 721 0.07 13.09 43.71
N ASN A 722 -0.65 13.56 42.63
CA ASN A 722 -2.15 13.56 42.30
C ASN A 722 -3.25 14.71 42.48
N SER A 723 -4.24 14.82 41.50
CA SER A 723 -5.76 15.04 41.56
C SER A 723 -6.62 16.33 41.06
N ARG A 724 -8.00 16.21 40.87
CA ARG A 724 -9.07 16.87 39.94
C ARG A 724 -10.27 17.76 40.54
N LEU A 725 -11.26 18.37 39.74
CA LEU A 725 -12.82 18.47 39.90
C LEU A 725 -13.74 19.46 38.97
N THR A 726 -15.13 19.38 38.87
CA THR A 726 -16.21 20.10 37.97
C THR A 726 -17.69 20.35 38.59
N LEU A 727 -18.95 20.74 38.09
CA LEU A 727 -19.78 21.13 36.83
C LEU A 727 -21.33 21.64 37.06
N GLY A 728 -22.16 22.21 36.09
CA GLY A 728 -23.73 22.36 35.99
C GLY A 728 -24.50 23.77 35.89
N PHE A 729 -25.82 24.15 35.57
CA PHE A 729 -27.17 23.79 34.88
C PHE A 729 -28.33 24.94 35.00
N THR A 730 -29.67 25.03 34.59
CA THR A 730 -30.62 25.07 33.34
C THR A 730 -32.13 25.68 33.53
N GLY A 731 -32.99 26.06 32.49
CA GLY A 731 -34.53 26.41 32.49
C GLY A 731 -35.13 27.55 31.50
N GLY A 732 -36.42 27.92 31.09
CA GLY A 732 -37.94 27.63 31.17
C GLY A 732 -38.99 28.64 30.40
N ALA A 733 -40.36 28.47 30.22
CA ALA A 733 -41.33 29.24 29.26
C ALA A 733 -42.96 29.41 29.50
N THR A 734 -43.84 30.21 28.72
CA THR A 734 -45.34 30.65 28.94
C THR A 734 -46.37 31.18 27.76
N THR A 735 -47.69 31.62 27.93
CA THR A 735 -48.93 31.57 26.96
C THR A 735 -49.55 32.82 26.11
N ARG A 736 -50.80 32.80 25.49
CA ARG A 736 -51.44 33.60 24.31
C ARG A 736 -52.74 34.50 24.52
N VAL A 737 -53.07 35.53 23.65
CA VAL A 737 -54.36 36.34 23.49
C VAL A 737 -54.72 36.87 22.03
N ASP A 738 -55.93 37.45 21.76
CA ASP A 738 -56.46 38.11 20.49
C ASP A 738 -57.10 39.55 20.65
N ASN A 739 -57.39 40.31 19.56
CA ASN A 739 -58.06 41.66 19.55
C ASN A 739 -58.88 42.02 18.25
N THR A 740 -59.72 43.07 18.27
CA THR A 740 -60.66 43.48 17.18
C THR A 740 -60.90 45.00 16.92
N THR A 741 -60.11 45.94 17.44
CA THR A 741 -60.31 47.42 17.24
C THR A 741 -59.21 48.06 16.38
N ALA A 742 -59.49 49.20 15.70
CA ALA A 742 -58.54 49.89 14.81
C ALA A 742 -57.65 50.93 15.55
N GLY A 743 -56.39 51.01 15.13
CA GLY A 743 -55.27 51.68 15.81
C GLY A 743 -54.14 50.68 16.10
N ASP A 744 -52.95 51.16 16.48
CA ASP A 744 -51.78 50.32 16.75
C ASP A 744 -52.11 49.23 17.81
N PHE A 745 -51.85 47.96 17.49
CA PHE A 745 -52.23 46.84 18.36
C PHE A 745 -51.03 46.26 19.13
N THR A 746 -50.64 46.94 20.20
CA THR A 746 -49.70 46.36 21.17
C THR A 746 -50.43 45.44 22.16
N TYR A 747 -50.11 44.15 22.18
CA TYR A 747 -50.51 43.23 23.25
C TYR A 747 -49.34 42.97 24.20
N THR A 748 -49.50 43.34 25.48
CA THR A 748 -48.52 43.03 26.53
C THR A 748 -49.23 42.42 27.73
N GLY A 749 -49.20 41.10 27.83
CA GLY A 749 -49.75 40.38 28.99
C GLY A 749 -48.80 39.27 29.44
N ALA A 750 -48.53 39.25 30.75
CA ALA A 750 -47.90 38.14 31.44
C ALA A 750 -48.96 37.39 32.29
N ASP A 751 -48.63 36.17 32.69
CA ASP A 751 -49.43 35.26 33.52
C ASP A 751 -50.72 34.72 32.87
N ILE A 752 -50.56 33.92 31.81
CA ILE A 752 -51.43 32.76 31.56
C ILE A 752 -50.54 31.52 31.45
N GLY A 753 -51.03 30.34 31.83
CA GLY A 753 -50.31 29.09 31.66
C GLY A 753 -51.20 27.86 31.56
N GLN A 754 -50.55 26.76 31.18
CA GLN A 754 -51.04 25.38 30.96
C GLN A 754 -51.66 25.05 29.60
N SER A 755 -51.13 23.96 29.02
CA SER A 755 -51.89 22.82 28.47
C SER A 755 -52.96 23.07 27.38
N GLY A 756 -52.51 23.14 26.12
CA GLY A 756 -53.21 22.49 25.00
C GLY A 756 -53.88 23.40 23.96
N THR A 757 -53.53 23.15 22.69
CA THR A 757 -54.29 23.41 21.45
C THR A 757 -54.93 24.80 21.23
N THR A 758 -54.35 25.55 20.28
CA THR A 758 -55.03 26.39 19.27
C THR A 758 -55.94 27.55 19.71
N ASN A 759 -55.59 28.80 19.36
CA ASN A 759 -56.47 29.98 19.51
C ASN A 759 -56.25 31.05 18.39
N ILE A 760 -56.53 30.74 17.12
CA ILE A 760 -56.23 31.55 15.90
C ILE A 760 -56.49 33.07 16.02
N LEU A 761 -55.51 33.89 15.60
CA LEU A 761 -55.62 35.34 15.39
C LEU A 761 -55.75 35.64 13.89
N SER A 762 -56.76 36.41 13.50
CA SER A 762 -56.94 36.87 12.12
C SER A 762 -57.21 38.37 12.06
N VAL A 763 -56.47 39.07 11.19
CA VAL A 763 -56.60 40.51 10.96
C VAL A 763 -57.17 40.72 9.56
N ASN A 764 -58.32 41.40 9.48
CA ASN A 764 -59.08 41.65 8.26
C ASN A 764 -59.48 43.14 8.19
N ARG A 765 -58.52 44.04 7.91
CA ARG A 765 -58.75 45.49 7.79
C ARG A 765 -57.71 46.19 6.91
N SER A 766 -58.21 46.99 5.98
CA SER A 766 -57.45 48.04 5.26
C SER A 766 -56.85 49.03 6.26
N ALA A 767 -55.52 48.94 6.40
CA ALA A 767 -54.63 49.86 7.10
C ALA A 767 -53.27 49.79 6.38
N VAL A 768 -52.49 50.87 6.40
CA VAL A 768 -51.20 50.93 5.68
C VAL A 768 -50.08 50.24 6.47
N SER A 769 -50.23 50.11 7.79
CA SER A 769 -49.30 49.40 8.66
C SER A 769 -50.02 48.52 9.69
N LEU A 770 -49.36 47.43 10.09
CA LEU A 770 -49.82 46.46 11.07
C LEU A 770 -48.65 46.12 12.01
N THR A 771 -48.87 46.22 13.32
CA THR A 771 -47.92 45.77 14.34
C THR A 771 -48.64 44.89 15.36
N ALA A 772 -48.09 43.71 15.65
CA ALA A 772 -48.59 42.80 16.68
C ALA A 772 -47.47 41.92 17.27
N THR A 773 -47.15 42.12 18.55
CA THR A 773 -46.06 41.42 19.26
C THR A 773 -46.59 40.73 20.52
N VAL A 774 -46.05 39.57 20.89
CA VAL A 774 -46.44 38.79 22.07
C VAL A 774 -45.21 38.44 22.92
N LEU A 775 -45.31 38.65 24.23
CA LEU A 775 -44.18 38.62 25.17
C LEU A 775 -44.06 37.35 26.02
N GLN A 776 -44.70 36.23 25.62
CA GLN A 776 -44.57 34.93 26.29
C GLN A 776 -44.51 33.77 25.27
N THR A 777 -43.59 32.82 25.51
CA THR A 777 -43.22 31.69 24.63
C THR A 777 -43.97 30.39 24.99
N ASN A 778 -45.08 30.02 24.29
CA ASN A 778 -45.92 28.79 24.43
C ASN A 778 -47.47 29.04 24.37
N ALA A 779 -48.05 29.53 23.24
CA ALA A 779 -49.43 29.18 22.83
C ALA A 779 -49.96 29.74 21.47
N ILE A 780 -49.25 30.63 20.73
CA ILE A 780 -49.75 31.19 19.46
C ILE A 780 -49.69 30.17 18.30
N ASP A 781 -50.55 29.16 18.32
CA ASP A 781 -50.56 28.03 17.37
C ASP A 781 -50.68 28.40 15.88
N THR A 782 -51.29 29.55 15.53
CA THR A 782 -51.46 30.06 14.15
C THR A 782 -51.87 31.55 14.12
N VAL A 783 -51.45 32.29 13.10
CA VAL A 783 -51.83 33.67 12.72
C VAL A 783 -52.03 33.74 11.19
N THR A 784 -53.01 34.51 10.70
CA THR A 784 -53.30 34.64 9.25
C THR A 784 -53.69 36.07 8.88
N ILE A 785 -53.00 36.64 7.90
CA ILE A 785 -53.15 38.01 7.39
C ILE A 785 -53.36 37.95 5.87
N ARG A 786 -54.40 38.63 5.37
CA ARG A 786 -54.75 38.77 3.94
C ARG A 786 -55.28 40.19 3.73
N ASN A 787 -54.46 41.11 3.20
CA ASN A 787 -54.84 42.51 2.98
C ASN A 787 -53.75 43.27 2.19
N ASP A 788 -53.84 43.25 0.87
CA ASP A 788 -52.95 43.84 -0.15
C ASP A 788 -52.90 45.40 -0.16
N ASP A 789 -53.49 46.03 0.86
CA ASP A 789 -53.39 47.48 1.18
C ASP A 789 -52.23 47.80 2.17
N LEU A 790 -51.60 46.78 2.77
CA LEU A 790 -50.53 46.95 3.77
C LEU A 790 -49.18 47.26 3.10
N ARG A 791 -48.31 47.96 3.84
CA ARG A 791 -46.93 48.33 3.43
C ARG A 791 -45.90 48.15 4.55
N GLN A 792 -46.36 47.77 5.73
CA GLN A 792 -45.49 47.49 6.88
C GLN A 792 -46.18 46.50 7.82
N ILE A 793 -45.57 45.35 8.06
CA ILE A 793 -46.14 44.20 8.77
C ILE A 793 -45.13 43.70 9.82
N THR A 794 -45.22 44.22 11.04
CA THR A 794 -44.31 43.86 12.15
C THR A 794 -44.97 42.88 13.13
N LEU A 795 -44.41 41.69 13.27
CA LEU A 795 -45.03 40.52 13.90
C LEU A 795 -44.08 39.87 14.92
N GLY A 796 -44.63 39.30 16.01
CA GLY A 796 -43.78 38.67 17.03
C GLY A 796 -44.41 37.63 17.96
N GLY A 797 -43.78 36.46 18.07
CA GLY A 797 -44.06 35.43 19.09
C GLY A 797 -45.06 34.33 18.69
N PHE A 798 -44.93 33.75 17.49
CA PHE A 798 -46.00 32.98 16.82
C PHE A 798 -45.57 31.57 16.31
N ARG A 799 -46.28 30.48 16.65
CA ARG A 799 -45.94 29.10 16.20
C ARG A 799 -46.27 28.81 14.73
N SER A 800 -47.15 29.57 14.10
CA SER A 800 -47.39 29.44 12.65
C SER A 800 -47.95 30.74 12.09
N LEU A 801 -47.44 31.18 10.95
CA LEU A 801 -47.84 32.43 10.30
C LEU A 801 -48.24 32.20 8.83
N TYR A 802 -49.14 33.02 8.33
CA TYR A 802 -49.46 33.13 6.91
C TYR A 802 -49.72 34.61 6.59
N VAL A 803 -48.86 35.21 5.76
CA VAL A 803 -48.97 36.56 5.23
C VAL A 803 -49.14 36.44 3.72
N ASP A 804 -50.15 37.13 3.18
CA ASP A 804 -50.63 36.96 1.82
C ASP A 804 -51.00 38.34 1.27
N GLN A 805 -50.17 38.82 0.34
CA GLN A 805 -50.17 40.14 -0.29
C GLN A 805 -49.97 40.03 -1.83
N ASP A 806 -50.31 38.88 -2.43
CA ASP A 806 -49.98 38.48 -3.82
C ASP A 806 -50.41 39.44 -4.95
N LEU A 807 -51.28 40.43 -4.63
CA LEU A 807 -51.74 41.47 -5.54
C LEU A 807 -51.18 42.88 -5.22
N ALA A 808 -50.17 42.98 -4.35
CA ALA A 808 -49.47 44.23 -4.08
C ALA A 808 -48.67 44.72 -5.31
N SER A 809 -48.47 46.03 -5.37
CA SER A 809 -47.80 46.75 -6.48
C SER A 809 -47.10 48.01 -5.95
N SER A 810 -46.49 47.87 -4.77
CA SER A 810 -45.81 48.90 -4.00
C SER A 810 -45.19 48.26 -2.75
N ALA A 811 -43.90 48.48 -2.54
CA ALA A 811 -43.10 48.14 -1.36
C ALA A 811 -43.86 47.87 -0.05
N VAL A 812 -43.56 46.70 0.53
CA VAL A 812 -44.12 46.06 1.72
C VAL A 812 -42.98 45.64 2.66
N ASP A 813 -42.76 46.41 3.72
CA ASP A 813 -41.85 46.00 4.80
C ASP A 813 -42.48 44.84 5.60
N VAL A 814 -41.91 43.64 5.62
CA VAL A 814 -42.31 42.52 6.50
C VAL A 814 -41.23 42.30 7.55
N THR A 815 -41.60 42.26 8.83
CA THR A 815 -40.67 41.98 9.93
C THR A 815 -41.29 40.99 10.91
N ILE A 816 -40.68 39.83 11.08
CA ILE A 816 -41.18 38.71 11.88
C ILE A 816 -40.12 38.36 12.94
N THR A 817 -40.57 38.22 14.19
CA THR A 817 -39.69 37.92 15.34
C THR A 817 -40.23 36.72 16.12
N ASN A 818 -39.36 35.79 16.52
CA ASN A 818 -39.71 34.61 17.33
C ASN A 818 -40.93 33.85 16.79
N ALA A 819 -40.92 33.54 15.50
CA ALA A 819 -41.94 32.71 14.87
C ALA A 819 -41.35 31.36 14.44
N MET A 820 -42.12 30.27 14.57
CA MET A 820 -41.60 28.92 14.32
C MET A 820 -41.63 28.59 12.82
N ARG A 821 -42.79 28.73 12.16
CA ARG A 821 -42.95 28.39 10.72
C ARG A 821 -43.97 29.30 10.03
N GLY A 822 -43.99 29.36 8.71
CA GLY A 822 -45.04 30.09 8.01
C GLY A 822 -44.91 30.20 6.50
N ARG A 823 -45.73 31.05 5.88
CA ARG A 823 -45.56 31.50 4.50
C ARG A 823 -45.79 33.00 4.38
N VAL A 824 -45.02 33.65 3.51
CA VAL A 824 -45.07 35.07 3.20
C VAL A 824 -45.12 35.22 1.68
N ASP A 825 -46.24 35.71 1.16
CA ASP A 825 -46.41 36.07 -0.24
C ASP A 825 -46.43 37.61 -0.30
N THR A 826 -45.44 38.23 -0.97
CA THR A 826 -45.42 39.68 -1.25
C THR A 826 -45.77 39.97 -2.72
N GLY A 827 -45.39 41.10 -3.32
CA GLY A 827 -45.96 41.50 -4.62
C GLY A 827 -44.98 42.14 -5.62
N ALA A 828 -45.53 42.70 -6.69
CA ALA A 828 -44.74 43.23 -7.80
C ALA A 828 -44.16 44.63 -7.50
N GLY A 829 -43.19 44.69 -6.58
CA GLY A 829 -42.30 45.84 -6.41
C GLY A 829 -41.55 45.82 -5.08
N ASN A 830 -40.28 46.25 -5.13
CA ASN A 830 -39.28 46.31 -4.05
C ASN A 830 -39.81 46.18 -2.60
N ASP A 831 -39.92 44.94 -2.15
CA ASP A 831 -40.37 44.51 -0.84
C ASP A 831 -39.15 44.21 0.07
N THR A 832 -39.35 44.09 1.39
CA THR A 832 -38.24 43.85 2.33
C THR A 832 -38.70 42.98 3.48
N ILE A 833 -38.21 41.75 3.53
CA ILE A 833 -38.63 40.70 4.46
C ILE A 833 -37.52 40.43 5.45
N ASN A 834 -37.82 40.45 6.74
CA ASN A 834 -36.86 40.24 7.83
C ASN A 834 -37.45 39.25 8.84
N ILE A 835 -36.95 38.03 8.91
CA ILE A 835 -37.40 36.97 9.82
C ILE A 835 -36.27 36.68 10.82
N THR A 836 -36.58 36.70 12.12
CA THR A 836 -35.61 36.36 13.17
C THR A 836 -36.22 35.43 14.21
N THR A 837 -35.52 34.37 14.62
CA THR A 837 -36.00 33.40 15.61
C THR A 837 -35.02 33.26 16.78
N SER A 838 -35.54 33.16 18.01
CA SER A 838 -34.69 33.02 19.20
C SER A 838 -35.41 32.23 20.31
N ASN A 839 -34.84 31.09 20.68
CA ASN A 839 -35.18 30.30 21.88
C ASN A 839 -36.69 29.95 22.07
N VAL A 840 -37.13 28.85 21.47
CA VAL A 840 -38.28 28.07 21.93
C VAL A 840 -37.80 26.68 22.35
N VAL A 841 -38.31 26.16 23.48
CA VAL A 841 -37.86 24.90 24.07
C VAL A 841 -38.21 23.71 23.15
N ALA A 842 -37.21 22.90 22.80
CA ALA A 842 -37.31 21.78 21.86
C ALA A 842 -38.53 20.88 22.10
N PHE A 843 -39.37 20.73 21.08
CA PHE A 843 -40.60 19.95 21.10
C PHE A 843 -40.42 18.59 20.40
N ASN A 844 -39.37 17.86 20.83
CA ASN A 844 -38.70 16.76 20.13
C ASN A 844 -37.81 17.22 18.95
N SER A 845 -36.86 16.37 18.58
CA SER A 845 -35.84 16.55 17.54
C SER A 845 -36.30 16.13 16.13
N ASN A 846 -37.61 15.90 15.95
CA ASN A 846 -38.18 15.19 14.80
C ASN A 846 -39.30 16.01 14.12
N ASN A 847 -39.34 17.33 14.35
CA ASN A 847 -40.43 18.19 13.93
C ASN A 847 -39.89 19.47 13.25
N VAL A 848 -39.63 19.37 11.94
CA VAL A 848 -39.19 20.47 11.09
C VAL A 848 -40.20 21.62 11.11
N ASP A 849 -39.73 22.86 11.16
CA ASP A 849 -40.56 24.07 11.22
C ASP A 849 -40.31 24.94 9.98
N THR A 850 -41.23 24.84 9.00
CA THR A 850 -40.97 25.27 7.60
C THR A 850 -41.40 26.69 7.23
N TRP A 851 -40.58 27.42 6.50
CA TRP A 851 -40.94 28.68 5.84
C TRP A 851 -41.17 28.52 4.34
N THR A 852 -41.93 29.46 3.76
CA THR A 852 -42.05 29.61 2.30
C THR A 852 -42.21 31.09 1.99
N ILE A 853 -41.40 31.63 1.10
CA ILE A 853 -41.41 33.04 0.71
C ILE A 853 -41.57 33.12 -0.81
N ASN A 854 -42.38 34.07 -1.29
CA ASN A 854 -42.48 34.41 -2.71
C ASN A 854 -42.48 35.94 -2.75
N THR A 855 -41.45 36.58 -3.33
CA THR A 855 -41.29 38.03 -3.23
C THR A 855 -41.97 38.78 -4.37
N GLY A 856 -41.54 38.60 -5.64
CA GLY A 856 -42.38 39.00 -6.77
C GLY A 856 -41.71 39.22 -8.13
N LEU A 857 -41.45 40.50 -8.45
CA LEU A 857 -41.07 41.02 -9.78
C LEU A 857 -40.40 42.40 -9.64
N GLY A 858 -39.55 42.59 -8.62
CA GLY A 858 -38.83 43.83 -8.40
C GLY A 858 -37.72 43.61 -7.40
N ASP A 859 -36.74 44.51 -7.39
CA ASP A 859 -35.52 44.42 -6.59
C ASP A 859 -35.83 44.35 -5.08
N ASP A 860 -35.88 43.13 -4.53
CA ASP A 860 -36.39 42.74 -3.21
C ASP A 860 -35.23 42.38 -2.23
N SER A 861 -35.52 42.25 -0.93
CA SER A 861 -34.50 41.81 0.05
C SER A 861 -35.07 40.93 1.15
N VAL A 862 -34.40 39.82 1.46
CA VAL A 862 -34.87 38.77 2.37
C VAL A 862 -33.81 38.35 3.38
N VAL A 863 -34.00 38.69 4.66
CA VAL A 863 -33.12 38.29 5.76
C VAL A 863 -33.82 37.23 6.63
N ILE A 864 -33.18 36.07 6.87
CA ILE A 864 -33.69 34.99 7.74
C ILE A 864 -32.62 34.56 8.75
N GLY A 865 -32.81 34.86 10.04
CA GLY A 865 -31.82 34.53 11.08
C GLY A 865 -32.37 33.71 12.24
N GLY A 866 -31.56 32.82 12.84
CA GLY A 866 -31.96 32.15 14.07
C GLY A 866 -31.06 31.02 14.59
N THR A 867 -31.27 30.64 15.84
CA THR A 867 -30.46 29.62 16.54
C THR A 867 -31.18 28.26 16.64
N LEU A 868 -31.83 27.80 15.56
CA LEU A 868 -32.70 26.62 15.56
C LEU A 868 -32.28 25.64 14.45
N THR A 869 -31.70 24.50 14.86
CA THR A 869 -31.16 23.44 14.00
C THR A 869 -32.24 22.57 13.31
N ASN A 870 -33.39 23.16 12.97
CA ASN A 870 -34.59 22.42 12.54
C ASN A 870 -35.61 23.27 11.76
N MET A 871 -35.20 24.46 11.30
CA MET A 871 -35.98 25.23 10.32
C MET A 871 -35.71 24.68 8.91
N PHE A 872 -36.55 25.07 7.95
CA PHE A 872 -36.43 24.70 6.54
C PHE A 872 -37.18 25.74 5.72
N SER A 873 -36.56 26.44 4.79
CA SER A 873 -37.16 27.52 4.01
C SER A 873 -37.33 27.12 2.54
N THR A 874 -38.13 27.89 1.81
CA THR A 874 -38.19 27.82 0.35
C THR A 874 -38.57 29.20 -0.16
N ILE A 875 -37.63 29.88 -0.78
CA ILE A 875 -37.75 31.27 -1.25
C ILE A 875 -37.81 31.24 -2.78
N TYR A 876 -38.77 31.94 -3.36
CA TYR A 876 -38.84 32.25 -4.79
C TYR A 876 -38.80 33.77 -4.91
N LEU A 877 -37.85 34.29 -5.69
CA LEU A 877 -37.53 35.71 -5.73
C LEU A 877 -38.28 36.38 -6.89
N GLY A 878 -37.87 36.10 -8.12
CA GLY A 878 -38.62 36.33 -9.35
C GLY A 878 -37.81 37.08 -10.40
N ALA A 879 -38.39 38.13 -10.98
CA ALA A 879 -37.75 38.93 -12.02
C ALA A 879 -37.09 40.21 -11.47
N GLY A 880 -36.23 40.02 -10.47
CA GLY A 880 -35.68 41.06 -9.59
C GLY A 880 -34.19 41.34 -9.80
N ASN A 881 -33.56 41.81 -8.72
CA ASN A 881 -32.12 41.97 -8.52
C ASN A 881 -31.96 41.95 -6.99
N ASP A 882 -32.03 40.76 -6.41
CA ASP A 882 -32.53 40.53 -5.06
C ASP A 882 -31.41 40.20 -4.06
N ASP A 883 -31.57 40.62 -2.79
CA ASP A 883 -30.51 40.60 -1.75
C ASP A 883 -30.91 39.75 -0.53
N ILE A 884 -30.29 38.56 -0.38
CA ILE A 884 -30.70 37.50 0.54
C ILE A 884 -29.58 37.13 1.53
N ASP A 885 -29.90 37.22 2.82
CA ASP A 885 -29.03 36.93 3.98
C ASP A 885 -29.74 35.92 4.89
N ILE A 886 -29.40 34.63 4.74
CA ILE A 886 -29.85 33.58 5.66
C ILE A 886 -28.69 33.27 6.63
N ASN A 887 -28.93 33.49 7.93
CA ASN A 887 -27.99 33.24 9.03
C ASN A 887 -28.63 32.30 10.06
N ASN A 888 -29.02 31.11 9.59
CA ASN A 888 -29.76 30.11 10.37
C ASN A 888 -28.96 28.78 10.49
N GLN A 889 -29.60 27.65 10.82
CA GLN A 889 -28.99 26.31 10.98
C GLN A 889 -29.93 25.25 10.40
N GLY A 890 -30.44 25.46 9.20
CA GLY A 890 -31.59 24.71 8.72
C GLY A 890 -31.60 24.65 7.21
N ASN A 891 -31.74 23.43 6.71
CA ASN A 891 -31.80 23.07 5.29
C ASN A 891 -32.76 24.00 4.54
N ASP A 892 -32.27 25.04 3.87
CA ASP A 892 -33.10 26.02 3.18
C ASP A 892 -33.05 25.80 1.64
N ARG A 893 -33.89 26.53 0.89
CA ARG A 893 -33.92 26.50 -0.58
C ARG A 893 -34.25 27.87 -1.13
N VAL A 894 -33.54 28.32 -2.17
CA VAL A 894 -33.71 29.63 -2.82
C VAL A 894 -33.67 29.48 -4.33
N TYR A 895 -34.57 30.18 -5.02
CA TYR A 895 -34.63 30.28 -6.48
C TYR A 895 -34.69 31.77 -6.86
N GLY A 896 -33.74 32.26 -7.64
CA GLY A 896 -33.71 33.61 -8.23
C GLY A 896 -34.81 33.79 -9.27
N GLU A 897 -34.68 33.08 -10.41
CA GLU A 897 -35.49 33.15 -11.65
C GLU A 897 -34.89 34.04 -12.77
N ASP A 898 -35.11 35.36 -12.79
CA ASP A 898 -34.55 36.31 -13.79
C ASP A 898 -33.92 37.53 -13.06
N GLY A 899 -32.58 37.64 -12.91
CA GLY A 899 -31.97 38.75 -12.13
C GLY A 899 -30.44 38.81 -12.19
N ASP A 900 -29.82 39.84 -11.60
CA ASP A 900 -28.46 39.73 -11.03
C ASP A 900 -28.65 39.72 -9.50
N ASP A 901 -28.69 38.53 -8.88
CA ASP A 901 -29.10 38.27 -7.50
C ASP A 901 -27.91 37.97 -6.56
N ILE A 902 -28.11 38.15 -5.25
CA ILE A 902 -27.13 37.83 -4.20
C ILE A 902 -27.79 36.92 -3.16
N ILE A 903 -27.39 35.65 -3.14
CA ILE A 903 -27.98 34.58 -2.33
C ILE A 903 -26.96 34.03 -1.33
N ASN A 904 -27.18 34.24 -0.03
CA ASN A 904 -26.41 33.60 1.05
C ASN A 904 -27.34 32.67 1.85
N LEU A 905 -27.00 31.38 1.96
CA LEU A 905 -27.86 30.31 2.48
C LEU A 905 -27.64 30.00 3.97
N GLY A 906 -26.40 30.15 4.45
CA GLY A 906 -26.06 30.04 5.86
C GLY A 906 -25.67 28.62 6.26
N ASN A 907 -25.87 28.29 7.53
CA ASN A 907 -25.51 26.96 8.02
C ASN A 907 -26.68 26.01 7.71
N GLY A 908 -26.42 24.89 7.04
CA GLY A 908 -27.49 24.18 6.35
C GLY A 908 -27.10 22.81 5.80
N ALA A 909 -27.78 22.47 4.72
CA ALA A 909 -27.48 21.52 3.66
C ALA A 909 -28.60 21.75 2.63
N ASP A 910 -28.37 22.75 1.79
CA ASP A 910 -29.33 23.68 1.20
C ASP A 910 -29.40 23.52 -0.33
N VAL A 911 -30.23 24.31 -1.00
CA VAL A 911 -30.19 24.42 -2.48
C VAL A 911 -30.38 25.86 -2.92
N GLY A 912 -29.40 26.40 -3.64
CA GLY A 912 -29.48 27.68 -4.35
C GLY A 912 -29.55 27.45 -5.87
N GLU A 913 -30.54 28.08 -6.51
CA GLU A 913 -30.60 28.24 -7.97
C GLU A 913 -30.68 29.75 -8.26
N GLY A 914 -29.74 30.31 -9.04
CA GLY A 914 -29.77 31.68 -9.52
C GLY A 914 -30.81 31.84 -10.64
N GLY A 915 -30.34 31.80 -11.88
CA GLY A 915 -31.17 31.40 -13.03
C GLY A 915 -30.81 32.04 -14.36
N ALA A 916 -30.76 33.38 -14.42
CA ALA A 916 -30.55 34.12 -15.66
C ALA A 916 -30.10 35.57 -15.42
N GLY A 917 -28.78 35.77 -15.40
CA GLY A 917 -28.06 37.03 -15.26
C GLY A 917 -26.69 36.81 -14.63
N GLN A 918 -26.22 37.68 -13.75
CA GLN A 918 -24.90 37.54 -13.09
C GLN A 918 -25.08 37.41 -11.59
N ASP A 919 -25.37 36.20 -11.14
CA ASP A 919 -25.74 35.89 -9.76
C ASP A 919 -24.52 35.65 -8.87
N THR A 920 -24.69 35.80 -7.56
CA THR A 920 -23.68 35.46 -6.56
C THR A 920 -24.29 34.59 -5.47
N LEU A 921 -23.96 33.30 -5.48
CA LEU A 921 -24.46 32.28 -4.56
C LEU A 921 -23.40 31.92 -3.51
N ARG A 922 -23.84 31.71 -2.27
CA ARG A 922 -23.01 31.24 -1.16
C ARG A 922 -23.78 30.27 -0.28
N GLY A 923 -23.18 29.12 -0.01
CA GLY A 923 -23.59 28.18 1.03
C GLY A 923 -23.36 28.78 2.41
N GLU A 924 -22.22 28.42 3.02
CA GLU A 924 -21.54 28.94 4.23
C GLU A 924 -21.08 27.76 5.10
N ALA A 925 -21.94 26.77 5.38
CA ALA A 925 -21.60 25.64 6.26
C ALA A 925 -22.60 24.45 6.23
N GLY A 926 -22.21 23.37 5.56
CA GLY A 926 -22.92 22.09 5.44
C GLY A 926 -23.26 21.73 4.00
N ASP A 927 -23.51 20.43 3.74
CA ASP A 927 -23.58 19.82 2.41
C ASP A 927 -24.63 20.46 1.46
N ASP A 928 -24.20 21.44 0.65
CA ASP A 928 -25.02 22.37 -0.14
C ASP A 928 -25.05 22.04 -1.65
N ILE A 929 -26.06 22.53 -2.37
CA ILE A 929 -26.16 22.42 -3.83
C ILE A 929 -26.40 23.80 -4.44
N LEU A 930 -25.46 24.31 -5.23
CA LEU A 930 -25.50 25.64 -5.84
C LEU A 930 -25.53 25.54 -7.37
N ARG A 931 -26.34 26.39 -8.01
CA ARG A 931 -26.52 26.44 -9.47
C ARG A 931 -26.57 27.90 -9.91
N GLY A 932 -25.68 28.30 -10.81
CA GLY A 932 -25.71 29.62 -11.45
C GLY A 932 -26.88 29.69 -12.43
N GLY A 933 -26.60 29.41 -13.71
CA GLY A 933 -27.62 29.17 -14.72
C GLY A 933 -27.23 29.63 -16.12
N ALA A 934 -27.09 30.95 -16.33
CA ALA A 934 -26.86 31.56 -17.64
C ALA A 934 -26.55 33.06 -17.57
N ASP A 935 -25.60 33.51 -18.41
CA ASP A 935 -24.75 34.70 -18.18
C ASP A 935 -23.74 34.42 -17.02
N ASN A 936 -22.85 35.36 -16.65
CA ASN A 936 -21.64 35.05 -15.86
C ASN A 936 -21.86 35.05 -14.33
N ASP A 937 -21.75 33.89 -13.67
CA ASP A 937 -22.10 33.68 -12.26
C ASP A 937 -20.89 33.55 -11.30
N THR A 938 -21.14 33.60 -9.98
CA THR A 938 -20.13 33.33 -8.94
C THR A 938 -20.69 32.52 -7.77
N LEU A 939 -20.13 31.33 -7.52
CA LEU A 939 -20.62 30.36 -6.52
C LEU A 939 -19.55 30.10 -5.44
N TYR A 940 -19.99 29.91 -4.18
CA TYR A 940 -19.13 29.56 -3.03
C TYR A 940 -19.80 28.49 -2.15
N GLY A 941 -19.21 27.30 -1.98
CA GLY A 941 -19.66 26.33 -0.95
C GLY A 941 -19.31 26.82 0.48
N ASP A 942 -18.06 27.23 0.64
CA ASP A 942 -17.32 27.59 1.87
C ASP A 942 -16.93 26.41 2.77
N ALA A 943 -17.83 25.49 3.16
CA ALA A 943 -17.51 24.40 4.08
C ALA A 943 -18.59 23.32 4.17
N GLY A 944 -18.56 22.30 3.30
CA GLY A 944 -19.56 21.25 3.26
C GLY A 944 -19.09 20.00 2.53
N PHE A 945 -19.98 19.35 1.79
CA PHE A 945 -19.64 18.33 0.78
C PHE A 945 -20.50 18.72 -0.41
N ASP A 946 -20.04 19.75 -1.11
CA ASP A 946 -20.88 20.68 -1.84
C ASP A 946 -20.89 20.38 -3.34
N LEU A 947 -21.99 20.72 -4.01
CA LEU A 947 -22.19 20.50 -5.44
C LEU A 947 -22.47 21.84 -6.14
N LEU A 948 -21.51 22.32 -6.93
CA LEU A 948 -21.58 23.57 -7.66
C LEU A 948 -21.69 23.30 -9.17
N GLU A 949 -22.61 24.00 -9.85
CA GLU A 949 -22.81 23.95 -11.31
C GLU A 949 -22.94 25.39 -11.83
N GLY A 950 -22.02 25.85 -12.68
CA GLY A 950 -22.02 27.19 -13.29
C GLY A 950 -23.13 27.32 -14.33
N GLY A 951 -22.87 26.81 -15.53
CA GLY A 951 -23.88 26.46 -16.51
C GLY A 951 -23.61 26.99 -17.91
N ALA A 952 -23.62 28.32 -18.10
CA ALA A 952 -23.55 28.94 -19.42
C ALA A 952 -23.13 30.43 -19.36
N GLY A 953 -21.85 30.68 -19.07
CA GLY A 953 -21.30 32.01 -18.84
C GLY A 953 -19.81 32.15 -19.18
N ASP A 954 -19.09 32.89 -18.36
CA ASP A 954 -17.68 32.66 -18.05
C ASP A 954 -17.64 32.80 -16.51
N ASP A 955 -17.75 31.67 -15.82
CA ASP A 955 -18.21 31.58 -14.43
C ASP A 955 -17.05 31.49 -13.42
N THR A 956 -17.36 31.56 -12.12
CA THR A 956 -16.36 31.38 -11.06
C THR A 956 -16.92 30.61 -9.87
N LEU A 957 -16.41 29.40 -9.66
CA LEU A 957 -16.82 28.46 -8.62
C LEU A 957 -15.69 28.31 -7.59
N TYR A 958 -16.07 28.30 -6.30
CA TYR A 958 -15.20 28.00 -5.17
C TYR A 958 -15.86 26.91 -4.31
N GLY A 959 -15.16 25.80 -4.05
CA GLY A 959 -15.57 24.78 -3.08
C GLY A 959 -15.44 25.29 -1.65
N GLY A 960 -14.48 24.77 -0.88
CA GLY A 960 -14.26 25.18 0.50
C GLY A 960 -13.45 24.20 1.35
N ASP A 961 -13.93 23.96 2.59
CA ASP A 961 -13.42 22.93 3.49
C ASP A 961 -14.16 21.57 3.25
N GLN A 962 -13.39 20.49 3.03
CA GLN A 962 -13.79 19.10 2.69
C GLN A 962 -14.11 18.87 1.19
N SER A 963 -14.50 17.64 0.82
CA SER A 963 -14.59 17.15 -0.57
C SER A 963 -15.81 17.65 -1.35
N ASP A 964 -15.57 18.51 -2.33
CA ASP A 964 -16.59 19.17 -3.14
C ASP A 964 -16.63 18.66 -4.60
N THR A 965 -17.66 19.05 -5.35
CA THR A 965 -17.81 18.72 -6.78
C THR A 965 -18.26 19.94 -7.58
N LEU A 966 -17.44 20.38 -8.53
CA LEU A 966 -17.60 21.62 -9.30
C LEU A 966 -17.71 21.32 -10.81
N PHE A 967 -18.69 21.93 -11.49
CA PHE A 967 -18.90 21.86 -12.94
C PHE A 967 -19.00 23.26 -13.56
N GLY A 968 -18.22 23.58 -14.59
CA GLY A 968 -18.34 24.81 -15.39
C GLY A 968 -19.47 24.75 -16.44
N ASP A 969 -19.45 23.68 -17.26
CA ASP A 969 -20.34 23.36 -18.41
C ASP A 969 -20.01 24.05 -19.76
N ASP A 970 -20.56 25.23 -20.06
CA ASP A 970 -20.40 25.95 -21.37
C ASP A 970 -19.78 27.35 -21.11
N GLY A 971 -18.45 27.48 -21.01
CA GLY A 971 -17.85 28.74 -20.52
C GLY A 971 -16.37 29.02 -20.83
N ASN A 972 -15.72 29.80 -19.96
CA ASN A 972 -14.25 30.02 -19.92
C ASN A 972 -13.92 30.22 -18.43
N ASP A 973 -14.14 29.16 -17.66
CA ASP A 973 -14.56 29.22 -16.28
C ASP A 973 -13.38 29.13 -15.31
N ARG A 974 -13.55 29.66 -14.10
CA ARG A 974 -12.63 29.43 -12.98
C ARG A 974 -13.25 28.47 -11.99
N LEU A 975 -12.59 27.34 -11.73
CA LEU A 975 -12.92 26.43 -10.64
C LEU A 975 -11.76 26.42 -9.63
N GLU A 976 -12.07 26.48 -8.35
CA GLU A 976 -11.12 26.47 -7.22
C GLU A 976 -11.70 25.53 -6.16
N GLY A 977 -11.07 24.37 -5.92
CA GLY A 977 -11.54 23.33 -5.00
C GLY A 977 -11.46 23.81 -3.54
N GLY A 978 -10.30 23.62 -2.91
CA GLY A 978 -9.98 24.27 -1.64
C GLY A 978 -9.14 23.42 -0.70
N ALA A 979 -9.80 22.61 0.13
CA ALA A 979 -9.17 21.83 1.20
C ALA A 979 -9.95 20.53 1.48
N GLY A 980 -9.91 19.62 0.51
CA GLY A 980 -10.64 18.35 0.47
C GLY A 980 -10.04 17.43 -0.58
N ASN A 981 -10.66 16.28 -0.85
CA ASN A 981 -10.36 15.52 -2.07
C ASN A 981 -11.48 15.81 -3.06
N ASP A 982 -11.26 16.72 -4.00
CA ASP A 982 -12.29 17.39 -4.78
C ASP A 982 -12.47 16.78 -6.17
N THR A 983 -13.54 17.17 -6.87
CA THR A 983 -13.79 16.77 -8.27
C THR A 983 -14.21 17.98 -9.10
N LEU A 984 -13.30 18.45 -9.95
CA LEU A 984 -13.45 19.65 -10.78
C LEU A 984 -13.56 19.27 -12.26
N ARG A 985 -14.56 19.83 -12.94
CA ARG A 985 -14.76 19.65 -14.39
C ARG A 985 -15.05 21.01 -15.03
N GLY A 986 -14.21 21.41 -15.99
CA GLY A 986 -14.42 22.57 -16.87
C GLY A 986 -15.64 22.35 -17.77
N GLY A 987 -15.41 21.93 -19.02
CA GLY A 987 -16.46 21.39 -19.89
C GLY A 987 -16.27 21.69 -21.37
N ASN A 988 -16.70 22.87 -21.82
CA ASN A 988 -16.48 23.35 -23.18
C ASN A 988 -15.92 24.76 -23.14
N ASN A 989 -14.92 25.01 -24.00
CA ASN A 989 -14.12 26.24 -24.08
C ASN A 989 -13.06 26.35 -22.94
N ASN A 990 -12.36 27.48 -22.85
CA ASN A 990 -11.00 27.52 -22.29
C ASN A 990 -10.99 27.84 -20.79
N ASP A 991 -10.83 26.82 -19.96
CA ASP A 991 -11.08 26.88 -18.53
C ASP A 991 -9.79 27.02 -17.68
N THR A 992 -9.95 27.28 -16.38
CA THR A 992 -8.83 27.30 -15.43
C THR A 992 -9.21 26.70 -14.07
N LEU A 993 -8.62 25.54 -13.77
CA LEU A 993 -8.93 24.70 -12.60
C LEU A 993 -7.79 24.74 -11.57
N PHE A 994 -8.12 24.68 -10.27
CA PHE A 994 -7.20 24.59 -9.13
C PHE A 994 -7.77 23.59 -8.11
N GLY A 995 -7.01 22.56 -7.74
CA GLY A 995 -7.37 21.67 -6.63
C GLY A 995 -7.14 22.32 -5.25
N ASP A 996 -5.92 22.84 -5.07
CA ASP A 996 -5.35 23.38 -3.82
C ASP A 996 -4.92 22.31 -2.77
N ASP A 997 -5.52 22.19 -1.59
CA ASP A 997 -5.04 21.29 -0.51
C ASP A 997 -5.77 19.91 -0.54
N GLY A 998 -5.42 19.01 -1.48
CA GLY A 998 -6.19 17.78 -1.73
C GLY A 998 -5.49 16.61 -2.45
N ASN A 999 -6.21 15.48 -2.61
CA ASN A 999 -5.93 14.45 -3.62
C ASN A 999 -7.10 14.47 -4.62
N ASP A 1000 -6.97 15.23 -5.69
CA ASP A 1000 -8.10 15.75 -6.45
C ASP A 1000 -8.30 15.08 -7.82
N GLN A 1001 -9.48 15.27 -8.41
CA GLN A 1001 -9.81 14.80 -9.76
C GLN A 1001 -10.20 15.97 -10.66
N LEU A 1002 -9.29 16.36 -11.56
CA LEU A 1002 -9.42 17.55 -12.39
C LEU A 1002 -9.55 17.19 -13.87
N TYR A 1003 -10.58 17.74 -14.53
CA TYR A 1003 -10.90 17.49 -15.95
C TYR A 1003 -11.10 18.82 -16.71
N GLY A 1004 -10.28 19.13 -17.71
CA GLY A 1004 -10.53 20.26 -18.62
C GLY A 1004 -11.67 19.98 -19.61
N ASP A 1005 -11.64 18.78 -20.21
CA ASP A 1005 -12.49 18.28 -21.32
C ASP A 1005 -12.19 18.86 -22.71
N ALA A 1006 -12.47 20.13 -22.99
CA ALA A 1006 -12.57 20.61 -24.38
C ALA A 1006 -12.33 22.13 -24.56
N GLY A 1007 -11.14 22.60 -24.20
CA GLY A 1007 -10.62 23.93 -24.48
C GLY A 1007 -9.18 23.95 -25.01
N ASP A 1008 -8.46 25.05 -24.78
CA ASP A 1008 -7.02 25.00 -24.55
C ASP A 1008 -6.87 25.45 -23.08
N ASP A 1009 -6.77 24.48 -22.17
CA ASP A 1009 -7.09 24.63 -20.74
C ASP A 1009 -5.85 24.80 -19.86
N VAL A 1010 -6.04 25.28 -18.63
CA VAL A 1010 -4.96 25.42 -17.64
C VAL A 1010 -5.36 24.83 -16.29
N VAL A 1011 -4.73 23.72 -15.91
CA VAL A 1011 -5.06 22.97 -14.69
C VAL A 1011 -3.89 22.98 -13.71
N TYR A 1012 -4.19 23.23 -12.45
CA TYR A 1012 -3.30 23.04 -11.31
C TYR A 1012 -3.93 22.01 -10.37
N GLY A 1013 -3.15 21.01 -9.94
CA GLY A 1013 -3.46 20.17 -8.78
C GLY A 1013 -3.30 20.97 -7.49
N GLY A 1014 -2.33 20.60 -6.65
CA GLY A 1014 -1.84 21.46 -5.58
C GLY A 1014 -0.90 20.77 -4.59
N LEU A 1015 -1.46 20.28 -3.48
CA LEU A 1015 -0.75 19.63 -2.36
C LEU A 1015 -1.32 18.24 -2.03
N GLY A 1016 -1.08 17.26 -2.90
CA GLY A 1016 -1.37 15.84 -2.64
C GLY A 1016 -1.19 14.99 -3.88
N GLY A 1017 -1.80 13.80 -3.93
CA GLY A 1017 -1.67 12.89 -5.08
C GLY A 1017 -2.83 13.06 -6.06
N ASP A 1018 -2.62 13.87 -7.10
CA ASP A 1018 -3.71 14.37 -7.96
C ASP A 1018 -3.89 13.55 -9.25
N PHE A 1019 -5.14 13.46 -9.72
CA PHE A 1019 -5.49 12.97 -11.04
C PHE A 1019 -5.89 14.14 -11.94
N ILE A 1020 -5.14 14.35 -13.02
CA ILE A 1020 -5.37 15.47 -13.96
C ILE A 1020 -5.59 14.93 -15.37
N ARG A 1021 -6.60 15.47 -16.06
CA ARG A 1021 -6.85 15.24 -17.48
C ARG A 1021 -7.16 16.54 -18.20
N GLY A 1022 -6.42 16.82 -19.28
CA GLY A 1022 -6.74 17.85 -20.27
C GLY A 1022 -7.98 17.45 -21.08
N GLY A 1023 -7.79 17.10 -22.35
CA GLY A 1023 -8.83 16.44 -23.16
C GLY A 1023 -8.65 16.56 -24.68
N ASP A 1024 -9.40 17.47 -25.30
CA ASP A 1024 -9.29 17.84 -26.73
C ASP A 1024 -8.74 19.29 -26.83
N GLY A 1025 -7.42 19.50 -26.73
CA GLY A 1025 -6.80 20.85 -26.60
C GLY A 1025 -5.30 20.99 -26.93
N ASP A 1026 -4.75 22.20 -26.78
CA ASP A 1026 -3.29 22.44 -26.66
C ASP A 1026 -3.03 22.84 -25.17
N ASP A 1027 -3.15 21.89 -24.24
CA ASP A 1027 -3.38 22.17 -22.80
C ASP A 1027 -2.10 22.47 -22.00
N VAL A 1028 -2.26 23.06 -20.80
CA VAL A 1028 -1.18 23.31 -19.83
C VAL A 1028 -1.52 22.78 -18.44
N LEU A 1029 -0.87 21.70 -18.02
CA LEU A 1029 -1.21 20.93 -16.83
C LEU A 1029 -0.05 20.95 -15.81
N TYR A 1030 -0.36 21.16 -14.53
CA TYR A 1030 0.58 21.21 -13.41
C TYR A 1030 0.12 20.31 -12.25
N GLY A 1031 0.97 19.40 -11.77
CA GLY A 1031 0.75 18.63 -10.54
C GLY A 1031 0.97 19.47 -9.28
N ASN A 1032 2.23 19.87 -9.07
CA ASN A 1032 2.78 20.76 -8.03
C ASN A 1032 3.56 20.08 -6.88
N GLU A 1033 3.01 19.86 -5.67
CA GLU A 1033 3.72 19.13 -4.59
C GLU A 1033 2.97 17.83 -4.27
N GLY A 1034 3.35 16.71 -4.91
CA GLY A 1034 2.45 15.56 -5.02
C GLY A 1034 3.06 14.20 -5.38
N SER A 1035 2.29 13.41 -6.11
CA SER A 1035 2.69 12.15 -6.77
C SER A 1035 1.64 11.85 -7.83
N ASP A 1036 1.71 12.59 -8.92
CA ASP A 1036 0.52 12.98 -9.68
C ASP A 1036 0.38 12.22 -10.99
N LYS A 1037 -0.87 12.02 -11.43
CA LYS A 1037 -1.20 11.22 -12.62
C LYS A 1037 -1.87 12.09 -13.66
N ILE A 1038 -1.07 12.59 -14.62
CA ILE A 1038 -1.47 13.66 -15.53
C ILE A 1038 -1.58 13.14 -16.97
N TYR A 1039 -2.71 13.38 -17.62
CA TYR A 1039 -3.01 13.03 -19.01
C TYR A 1039 -3.31 14.26 -19.86
N GLY A 1040 -2.60 14.43 -20.98
CA GLY A 1040 -2.96 15.41 -22.02
C GLY A 1040 -4.16 14.99 -22.88
N ASP A 1041 -4.17 13.73 -23.33
CA ASP A 1041 -5.10 13.08 -24.26
C ASP A 1041 -4.91 13.41 -25.77
N ASN A 1042 -5.32 14.59 -26.27
CA ASN A 1042 -5.38 14.89 -27.71
C ASN A 1042 -5.02 16.34 -28.08
N ASP A 1043 -4.33 16.49 -29.22
CA ASP A 1043 -3.63 17.71 -29.69
C ASP A 1043 -2.37 17.98 -28.81
N ASN A 1044 -1.82 19.20 -28.62
CA ASN A 1044 -0.37 19.36 -28.30
C ASN A 1044 -0.08 19.94 -26.90
N ASP A 1045 0.13 19.07 -25.91
CA ASP A 1045 0.07 19.43 -24.50
C ASP A 1045 1.42 19.83 -23.87
N THR A 1046 1.35 20.61 -22.78
CA THR A 1046 2.49 20.94 -21.91
C THR A 1046 2.21 20.52 -20.47
N ILE A 1047 2.95 19.54 -19.96
CA ILE A 1047 2.72 18.89 -18.68
C ILE A 1047 3.92 19.11 -17.75
N TYR A 1048 3.64 19.45 -16.48
CA TYR A 1048 4.61 19.58 -15.40
C TYR A 1048 4.17 18.72 -14.20
N GLY A 1049 5.04 17.83 -13.71
CA GLY A 1049 4.86 17.21 -12.39
C GLY A 1049 5.22 18.18 -11.25
N ASP A 1050 6.38 18.84 -11.42
CA ASP A 1050 7.09 19.74 -10.48
C ASP A 1050 7.83 19.05 -9.32
N ALA A 1051 7.16 18.37 -8.39
CA ALA A 1051 7.82 17.77 -7.21
C ALA A 1051 7.04 16.59 -6.60
N GLY A 1052 7.43 15.37 -6.97
CA GLY A 1052 6.70 14.17 -6.56
C GLY A 1052 7.31 12.86 -7.06
N PHE A 1053 6.49 11.81 -7.09
CA PHE A 1053 6.74 10.62 -7.91
C PHE A 1053 5.67 10.62 -9.00
N ASP A 1054 5.94 11.31 -10.11
CA ASP A 1054 4.86 11.69 -11.03
C ASP A 1054 4.76 10.74 -12.23
N ALA A 1055 3.55 10.60 -12.75
CA ALA A 1055 3.18 9.72 -13.86
C ALA A 1055 2.48 10.53 -14.96
N LEU A 1056 3.29 11.01 -15.90
CA LEU A 1056 2.92 11.98 -16.92
C LEU A 1056 2.72 11.30 -18.28
N TYR A 1057 1.58 11.55 -18.89
CA TYR A 1057 1.15 10.97 -20.16
C TYR A 1057 0.75 12.08 -21.13
N GLY A 1058 1.44 12.20 -22.27
CA GLY A 1058 1.04 13.11 -23.36
C GLY A 1058 -0.26 12.62 -24.01
N GLY A 1059 -0.16 12.05 -25.20
CA GLY A 1059 -1.29 11.32 -25.79
C GLY A 1059 -1.22 11.19 -27.30
N ASN A 1060 -1.86 12.14 -28.00
CA ASN A 1060 -1.97 12.17 -29.45
C ASN A 1060 -1.56 13.55 -30.01
N GLY A 1061 -0.32 13.95 -29.78
CA GLY A 1061 0.13 15.31 -30.04
C GLY A 1061 1.55 15.47 -30.59
N ASN A 1062 2.31 16.36 -29.95
CA ASN A 1062 3.74 16.64 -30.13
C ASN A 1062 4.26 17.24 -28.80
N ASP A 1063 4.19 16.43 -27.75
CA ASP A 1063 3.88 16.91 -26.40
C ASP A 1063 5.14 17.34 -25.64
N THR A 1064 5.00 18.12 -24.57
CA THR A 1064 6.14 18.56 -23.75
C THR A 1064 5.90 18.24 -22.28
N LEU A 1065 6.53 17.16 -21.81
CA LEU A 1065 6.46 16.67 -20.44
C LEU A 1065 7.75 17.06 -19.69
N PHE A 1066 7.57 17.64 -18.51
CA PHE A 1066 8.61 17.82 -17.49
C PHE A 1066 8.17 17.05 -16.24
N GLY A 1067 9.03 16.19 -15.69
CA GLY A 1067 8.84 15.64 -14.34
C GLY A 1067 9.05 16.75 -13.31
N GLY A 1068 10.16 16.69 -12.58
CA GLY A 1068 10.74 17.86 -11.93
C GLY A 1068 11.80 17.51 -10.90
N ALA A 1069 11.39 16.86 -9.82
CA ALA A 1069 12.23 16.50 -8.68
C ALA A 1069 11.67 15.30 -7.94
N ASP A 1070 12.58 14.43 -7.47
CA ASP A 1070 12.32 13.02 -7.16
C ASP A 1070 12.08 12.21 -8.46
N ASN A 1071 11.64 10.94 -8.43
CA ASN A 1071 11.90 9.97 -9.53
C ASN A 1071 10.70 9.80 -10.48
N ASP A 1072 10.69 10.47 -11.64
CA ASP A 1072 9.48 10.61 -12.44
C ASP A 1072 9.29 9.58 -13.57
N ARG A 1073 8.05 9.52 -14.09
CA ARG A 1073 7.67 8.73 -15.27
C ARG A 1073 7.01 9.60 -16.34
N LEU A 1074 7.59 9.61 -17.53
CA LEU A 1074 7.12 10.39 -18.66
C LEU A 1074 6.86 9.48 -19.86
N TYR A 1075 5.63 9.52 -20.41
CA TYR A 1075 5.18 8.75 -21.56
C TYR A 1075 4.63 9.68 -22.66
N GLY A 1076 5.39 9.92 -23.73
CA GLY A 1076 4.95 10.81 -24.84
C GLY A 1076 3.75 10.25 -25.62
N GLN A 1077 3.81 8.96 -25.94
CA GLN A 1077 2.79 8.17 -26.67
C GLN A 1077 2.78 8.36 -28.19
N ASN A 1078 1.95 9.22 -28.78
CA ASN A 1078 1.76 9.31 -30.24
C ASN A 1078 2.06 10.71 -30.80
N GLY A 1079 3.32 11.13 -30.88
CA GLY A 1079 3.65 12.43 -31.45
C GLY A 1079 5.04 12.60 -32.04
N ASN A 1080 5.75 13.62 -31.56
CA ASN A 1080 7.16 13.95 -31.83
C ASN A 1080 7.65 14.70 -30.59
N ASP A 1081 7.81 13.94 -29.51
CA ASP A 1081 7.52 14.42 -28.15
C ASP A 1081 8.79 14.85 -27.42
N ARG A 1082 8.64 15.70 -26.41
CA ARG A 1082 9.72 16.22 -25.57
C ARG A 1082 9.52 15.79 -24.14
N LEU A 1083 10.43 14.98 -23.63
CA LEU A 1083 10.46 14.50 -22.25
C LEU A 1083 11.72 15.01 -21.55
N ASP A 1084 11.58 15.56 -20.35
CA ASP A 1084 12.64 16.13 -19.52
C ASP A 1084 12.40 15.64 -18.07
N GLY A 1085 13.14 14.64 -17.60
CA GLY A 1085 12.90 13.99 -16.30
C GLY A 1085 13.09 14.96 -15.13
N GLY A 1086 14.29 15.54 -15.04
CA GLY A 1086 14.58 16.63 -14.11
C GLY A 1086 15.67 16.29 -13.11
N ALA A 1087 15.31 15.75 -11.95
CA ALA A 1087 16.23 15.53 -10.83
C ALA A 1087 15.83 14.34 -9.95
N GLY A 1088 15.97 13.12 -10.49
CA GLY A 1088 15.68 11.88 -9.78
C GLY A 1088 16.50 10.66 -10.26
N SER A 1089 15.82 9.71 -10.89
CA SER A 1089 16.34 8.45 -11.43
C SER A 1089 15.30 7.86 -12.39
N ASP A 1090 14.99 8.66 -13.39
CA ASP A 1090 13.67 8.78 -13.99
C ASP A 1090 13.42 7.69 -15.04
N TYR A 1091 12.18 7.59 -15.52
CA TYR A 1091 11.78 6.71 -16.61
C TYR A 1091 11.12 7.55 -17.71
N LEU A 1092 11.75 7.60 -18.88
CA LEU A 1092 11.26 8.32 -20.05
C LEU A 1092 11.02 7.36 -21.20
N TYR A 1093 9.77 7.26 -21.66
CA TYR A 1093 9.37 6.46 -22.82
C TYR A 1093 8.75 7.35 -23.89
N ALA A 1094 9.42 7.43 -25.04
CA ALA A 1094 8.97 8.25 -26.17
C ALA A 1094 7.57 7.84 -26.65
N GLY A 1095 7.35 6.55 -26.90
CA GLY A 1095 6.13 6.04 -27.54
C GLY A 1095 6.37 5.63 -28.98
N SER A 1096 5.67 6.28 -29.91
CA SER A 1096 5.84 6.09 -31.34
C SER A 1096 5.66 7.41 -32.09
N GLY A 1097 6.75 7.88 -32.71
CA GLY A 1097 6.79 9.19 -33.33
C GLY A 1097 7.56 9.20 -34.65
N THR A 1098 8.21 10.34 -34.95
CA THR A 1098 9.25 10.40 -36.00
C THR A 1098 10.51 11.16 -35.59
N LEU A 1099 10.47 11.89 -34.47
CA LEU A 1099 11.58 12.67 -33.91
C LEU A 1099 11.26 13.03 -32.45
N ASP A 1100 11.57 12.14 -31.53
CA ASP A 1100 11.33 12.35 -30.09
C ASP A 1100 12.61 12.90 -29.41
N ILE A 1101 12.47 13.64 -28.31
CA ILE A 1101 13.57 14.28 -27.58
C ILE A 1101 13.48 13.89 -26.11
N LEU A 1102 14.45 13.10 -25.63
CA LEU A 1102 14.50 12.61 -24.26
C LEU A 1102 15.70 13.24 -23.54
N ILE A 1103 15.47 13.73 -22.34
CA ILE A 1103 16.48 14.25 -21.42
C ILE A 1103 16.22 13.60 -20.06
N GLY A 1104 17.19 12.87 -19.49
CA GLY A 1104 17.08 12.36 -18.12
C GLY A 1104 17.12 13.54 -17.14
N GLY A 1105 18.27 13.79 -16.53
CA GLY A 1105 18.40 14.98 -15.69
C GLY A 1105 19.69 15.07 -14.91
N ASP A 1106 19.55 15.48 -13.66
CA ASP A 1106 20.51 15.21 -12.58
C ASP A 1106 20.13 13.85 -11.93
N GLY A 1107 20.40 12.72 -12.61
CA GLY A 1107 19.89 11.43 -12.16
C GLY A 1107 20.54 10.15 -12.72
N GLY A 1108 19.88 9.04 -12.44
CA GLY A 1108 20.28 7.67 -12.78
C GLY A 1108 19.43 7.03 -13.88
N ASP A 1109 19.04 7.82 -14.86
CA ASP A 1109 17.74 7.70 -15.53
C ASP A 1109 17.67 6.54 -16.55
N ARG A 1110 16.46 6.21 -17.02
CA ARG A 1110 16.15 5.17 -18.02
C ARG A 1110 15.40 5.82 -19.20
N LEU A 1111 16.05 5.93 -20.36
CA LEU A 1111 15.52 6.61 -21.56
C LEU A 1111 15.26 5.59 -22.67
N TYR A 1112 14.02 5.49 -23.15
CA TYR A 1112 13.56 4.53 -24.15
C TYR A 1112 13.04 5.23 -25.41
N GLY A 1113 13.77 5.03 -26.53
CA GLY A 1113 13.32 5.45 -27.85
C GLY A 1113 12.30 4.50 -28.50
N ASP A 1114 11.79 4.95 -29.64
CA ASP A 1114 10.82 4.29 -30.52
C ASP A 1114 11.37 2.97 -31.11
N VAL A 1115 10.49 1.97 -31.24
CA VAL A 1115 10.81 0.66 -31.81
C VAL A 1115 10.50 0.55 -33.31
N ALA A 1116 10.17 1.66 -33.95
CA ALA A 1116 9.69 1.74 -35.31
C ALA A 1116 10.75 2.32 -36.26
N ALA A 1117 10.56 3.55 -36.72
CA ALA A 1117 11.38 4.19 -37.76
C ALA A 1117 11.59 5.68 -37.49
N GLY A 1118 11.51 6.07 -36.20
CA GLY A 1118 11.84 7.41 -35.71
C GLY A 1118 13.32 7.74 -35.82
N ILE A 1119 13.69 8.89 -35.26
CA ILE A 1119 15.06 9.40 -35.13
C ILE A 1119 15.12 10.14 -33.81
N ASP A 1120 15.47 9.45 -32.73
CA ASP A 1120 15.26 9.99 -31.39
C ASP A 1120 16.51 10.72 -30.89
N VAL A 1121 16.34 11.73 -30.04
CA VAL A 1121 17.40 12.62 -29.58
C VAL A 1121 17.56 12.53 -28.06
N PHE A 1122 18.58 11.80 -27.63
CA PHE A 1122 18.93 11.61 -26.22
C PHE A 1122 19.94 12.70 -25.81
N ILE A 1123 19.52 13.65 -24.97
CA ILE A 1123 20.35 14.78 -24.54
C ILE A 1123 20.89 14.50 -23.13
N LEU A 1124 22.22 14.34 -23.01
CA LEU A 1124 22.85 14.00 -21.74
C LEU A 1124 23.36 15.27 -21.04
N ASN A 1125 22.88 15.51 -19.82
CA ASN A 1125 23.12 16.76 -19.09
C ASN A 1125 24.42 16.76 -18.26
N VAL A 1126 24.70 15.68 -17.53
CA VAL A 1126 25.78 15.63 -16.52
C VAL A 1126 26.68 14.40 -16.61
N LEU A 1127 27.65 14.32 -15.70
CA LEU A 1127 28.47 13.13 -15.44
C LEU A 1127 28.34 12.76 -13.96
N ASP A 1128 27.22 12.12 -13.60
CA ASP A 1128 27.00 11.65 -12.23
C ASP A 1128 27.66 10.27 -11.96
N ALA A 1129 27.57 9.81 -10.71
CA ALA A 1129 27.93 8.47 -10.28
C ALA A 1129 26.90 7.41 -10.72
N ALA A 1130 25.60 7.75 -10.73
CA ALA A 1130 24.61 7.06 -11.54
C ALA A 1130 24.78 7.52 -12.99
N ALA A 1131 24.52 6.64 -13.95
CA ALA A 1131 24.73 6.95 -15.37
C ALA A 1131 23.54 6.46 -16.19
N GLU A 1132 23.01 7.39 -16.97
CA GLU A 1132 21.96 7.29 -17.99
C GLU A 1132 21.90 5.91 -18.65
N ARG A 1133 20.71 5.30 -18.70
CA ARG A 1133 20.47 3.98 -19.31
C ARG A 1133 19.61 4.17 -20.55
N ILE A 1134 20.24 4.15 -21.73
CA ILE A 1134 19.55 4.34 -23.02
C ILE A 1134 19.16 2.98 -23.58
N TYR A 1135 17.91 2.81 -23.98
CA TYR A 1135 17.35 1.61 -24.58
C TYR A 1135 16.87 1.89 -26.03
N ASN A 1136 16.69 0.81 -26.81
CA ASN A 1136 16.22 0.79 -28.21
C ASN A 1136 17.09 1.51 -29.28
N PHE A 1137 18.13 2.27 -28.88
CA PHE A 1137 18.99 3.08 -29.75
C PHE A 1137 19.38 2.41 -31.08
N ASN A 1138 18.83 2.94 -32.18
CA ASN A 1138 18.80 2.34 -33.50
C ASN A 1138 19.64 3.14 -34.50
N THR A 1139 20.95 2.90 -34.45
CA THR A 1139 21.93 3.61 -35.29
C THR A 1139 21.66 3.53 -36.82
N PRO A 1140 21.03 2.47 -37.38
CA PRO A 1140 20.52 2.46 -38.75
C PRO A 1140 19.34 3.40 -39.08
N ASN A 1141 18.47 3.71 -38.12
CA ASN A 1141 17.29 4.57 -38.32
C ASN A 1141 17.72 6.05 -38.41
N GLY A 1142 18.41 6.54 -37.38
CA GLY A 1142 19.07 7.86 -37.41
C GLY A 1142 19.45 8.46 -36.06
N ASP A 1143 19.04 7.80 -34.97
CA ASP A 1143 19.03 8.26 -33.57
C ASP A 1143 20.31 8.96 -33.13
N ILE A 1144 20.17 9.98 -32.30
CA ILE A 1144 21.21 10.95 -31.98
C ILE A 1144 21.41 11.01 -30.47
N ILE A 1145 22.64 10.79 -30.02
CA ILE A 1145 23.07 11.23 -28.68
C ILE A 1145 23.61 12.66 -28.81
N ASN A 1146 23.22 13.55 -27.90
CA ASN A 1146 23.72 14.92 -27.79
C ASN A 1146 24.53 15.06 -26.49
N LEU A 1147 25.76 15.60 -26.59
CA LEU A 1147 26.68 15.84 -25.47
C LEU A 1147 26.99 17.32 -25.24
N ASP A 1148 26.20 18.24 -25.79
CA ASP A 1148 26.41 19.69 -25.75
C ASP A 1148 26.49 20.21 -24.32
N ASN A 1149 25.60 19.74 -23.44
CA ASN A 1149 25.49 20.17 -22.04
C ASN A 1149 26.72 19.75 -21.22
N ILE A 1150 27.16 18.50 -21.33
CA ILE A 1150 28.40 17.98 -20.72
C ILE A 1150 29.66 18.72 -21.21
N LEU A 1151 29.65 19.32 -22.40
CA LEU A 1151 30.82 19.92 -23.05
C LEU A 1151 30.81 21.46 -23.13
N GLN A 1152 29.83 22.14 -22.51
CA GLN A 1152 29.71 23.60 -22.59
C GLN A 1152 30.96 24.32 -22.05
N GLY A 1153 31.51 25.22 -22.88
CA GLY A 1153 32.63 26.11 -22.52
C GLY A 1153 34.01 25.66 -23.00
N TYR A 1154 34.15 24.48 -23.60
CA TYR A 1154 35.42 24.05 -24.21
C TYR A 1154 35.89 25.04 -25.30
N THR A 1155 37.12 25.53 -25.18
CA THR A 1155 37.70 26.51 -26.13
C THR A 1155 38.75 25.83 -27.00
N ALA A 1156 38.37 25.46 -28.23
CA ALA A 1156 39.09 24.45 -28.98
C ALA A 1156 40.58 24.71 -29.26
N GLY A 1157 41.39 23.68 -28.99
CA GLY A 1157 42.73 23.52 -29.50
C GLY A 1157 43.26 22.12 -29.23
N VAL A 1158 43.66 21.41 -30.29
CA VAL A 1158 44.04 19.97 -30.29
C VAL A 1158 42.82 19.02 -30.28
N SER A 1159 42.95 17.78 -30.76
CA SER A 1159 42.80 17.48 -32.20
C SER A 1159 42.38 16.03 -32.56
N ASP A 1160 41.69 15.31 -31.67
CA ASP A 1160 40.99 14.06 -32.00
C ASP A 1160 39.76 13.96 -31.08
N ILE A 1161 38.63 13.43 -31.55
CA ILE A 1161 37.43 13.23 -30.73
C ILE A 1161 37.62 12.08 -29.72
N ASN A 1162 38.53 11.14 -30.03
CA ASN A 1162 38.92 10.06 -29.13
C ASN A 1162 39.71 10.54 -27.88
N ASP A 1163 40.14 11.81 -27.84
CA ASP A 1163 40.69 12.45 -26.64
C ASP A 1163 39.59 12.87 -25.64
N PHE A 1164 38.31 12.92 -26.07
CA PHE A 1164 37.17 13.42 -25.27
C PHE A 1164 36.07 12.38 -25.03
N VAL A 1165 35.79 11.51 -26.01
CA VAL A 1165 34.71 10.51 -25.92
C VAL A 1165 35.25 9.10 -26.15
N ARG A 1166 34.74 8.11 -25.40
CA ARG A 1166 34.99 6.68 -25.59
C ARG A 1166 33.69 5.91 -25.49
N PHE A 1167 33.49 4.95 -26.39
CA PHE A 1167 32.49 3.90 -26.26
C PHE A 1167 33.24 2.60 -25.97
N ILE A 1168 32.76 1.81 -25.01
CA ILE A 1168 33.32 0.52 -24.62
C ILE A 1168 32.22 -0.53 -24.74
N ASP A 1169 32.26 -1.30 -25.83
CA ASP A 1169 31.48 -2.53 -25.98
C ASP A 1169 31.81 -3.49 -24.83
N LEU A 1170 30.78 -3.90 -24.07
CA LEU A 1170 30.90 -4.79 -22.93
C LEU A 1170 30.74 -6.29 -23.32
N GLY A 1171 30.40 -6.59 -24.57
CA GLY A 1171 30.30 -7.94 -25.12
C GLY A 1171 28.96 -8.65 -24.89
N ASN A 1172 27.99 -7.97 -24.28
CA ASN A 1172 26.65 -8.48 -23.93
C ASN A 1172 25.50 -7.76 -24.68
N GLY A 1173 25.81 -6.88 -25.63
CA GLY A 1173 24.83 -5.97 -26.24
C GLY A 1173 24.73 -4.59 -25.57
N THR A 1174 25.45 -4.34 -24.48
CA THR A 1174 25.57 -3.02 -23.84
C THR A 1174 26.85 -2.30 -24.25
N THR A 1175 26.77 -1.00 -24.52
CA THR A 1175 27.91 -0.11 -24.79
C THR A 1175 28.03 0.97 -23.72
N ASP A 1176 29.17 1.02 -23.04
CA ASP A 1176 29.51 1.98 -21.98
C ASP A 1176 30.12 3.26 -22.60
N LEU A 1177 29.32 4.33 -22.65
CA LEU A 1177 29.68 5.65 -23.17
C LEU A 1177 30.30 6.49 -22.04
N ARG A 1178 31.52 6.99 -22.31
CA ARG A 1178 32.33 7.76 -21.36
C ARG A 1178 32.85 9.06 -21.96
N VAL A 1179 32.82 10.12 -21.18
CA VAL A 1179 33.25 11.47 -21.59
C VAL A 1179 34.31 12.02 -20.63
N ASN A 1180 35.29 12.74 -21.18
CA ASN A 1180 36.34 13.43 -20.44
C ASN A 1180 36.07 14.94 -20.40
N ALA A 1181 35.17 15.37 -19.52
CA ALA A 1181 34.74 16.77 -19.42
C ALA A 1181 35.85 17.76 -18.99
N ASP A 1182 36.98 17.29 -18.44
CA ASP A 1182 38.13 18.17 -18.14
C ASP A 1182 38.86 18.68 -19.41
N GLY A 1183 38.67 18.01 -20.55
CA GLY A 1183 39.28 18.35 -21.83
C GLY A 1183 40.81 18.26 -21.89
N ASP A 1184 41.47 17.76 -20.84
CA ASP A 1184 42.92 17.64 -20.75
C ASP A 1184 43.38 16.33 -21.42
N ILE A 1185 44.47 16.37 -22.21
CA ILE A 1185 44.89 15.23 -23.03
C ILE A 1185 45.45 14.11 -22.13
N GLY A 1186 44.59 13.13 -21.82
CA GLY A 1186 44.84 12.07 -20.85
C GLY A 1186 44.15 12.26 -19.49
N GLY A 1187 43.09 13.07 -19.44
CA GLY A 1187 42.20 13.26 -18.28
C GLY A 1187 41.40 12.01 -17.88
N THR A 1188 40.48 12.19 -16.92
CA THR A 1188 39.68 11.11 -16.33
C THR A 1188 38.30 11.00 -16.97
N PHE A 1189 38.10 9.93 -17.72
CA PHE A 1189 36.82 9.62 -18.38
C PHE A 1189 35.78 9.14 -17.36
N GLY A 1190 34.81 10.01 -17.02
CA GLY A 1190 33.58 9.62 -16.34
C GLY A 1190 32.67 8.83 -17.28
N ARG A 1191 31.74 8.06 -16.73
CA ARG A 1191 30.65 7.46 -17.53
C ARG A 1191 29.59 8.53 -17.75
N ALA A 1192 29.01 8.54 -18.95
CA ALA A 1192 27.86 9.37 -19.28
C ALA A 1192 26.61 8.50 -19.47
N ALA A 1193 26.72 7.38 -20.21
CA ALA A 1193 25.59 6.47 -20.41
C ALA A 1193 25.98 4.99 -20.56
N LEU A 1194 25.01 4.10 -20.40
CA LEU A 1194 25.01 2.70 -20.82
C LEU A 1194 23.91 2.54 -21.88
N ILE A 1195 24.31 2.21 -23.10
CA ILE A 1195 23.40 2.01 -24.24
C ILE A 1195 23.13 0.51 -24.38
N TYR A 1196 21.89 0.08 -24.23
CA TYR A 1196 21.46 -1.32 -24.31
C TYR A 1196 20.82 -1.63 -25.67
N ASN A 1197 21.07 -2.84 -26.18
CA ASN A 1197 20.43 -3.41 -27.37
C ASN A 1197 20.66 -2.62 -28.68
N ASP A 1198 21.84 -2.02 -28.90
CA ASP A 1198 22.18 -1.32 -30.18
C ASP A 1198 21.90 -2.20 -31.40
N LEU A 1199 20.88 -1.82 -32.16
CA LEU A 1199 20.37 -2.57 -33.32
C LEU A 1199 21.30 -2.49 -34.56
N GLY A 1200 22.34 -1.66 -34.53
CA GLY A 1200 23.36 -1.55 -35.59
C GLY A 1200 24.68 -2.25 -35.30
N GLY A 1201 25.06 -2.44 -34.03
CA GLY A 1201 26.38 -2.95 -33.61
C GLY A 1201 27.53 -2.02 -34.00
N ALA A 1202 27.35 -0.71 -33.80
CA ALA A 1202 28.19 0.36 -34.35
C ALA A 1202 29.25 0.85 -33.35
N GLY A 1203 30.51 0.94 -33.79
CA GLY A 1203 31.58 1.48 -32.94
C GLY A 1203 31.55 2.99 -32.83
N ALA A 1204 32.27 3.55 -31.84
CA ALA A 1204 32.45 4.99 -31.63
C ALA A 1204 32.73 5.78 -32.94
N SER A 1205 33.62 5.24 -33.78
CA SER A 1205 34.02 5.86 -35.04
C SER A 1205 32.95 5.83 -36.13
N ASP A 1206 31.97 4.93 -36.01
CA ASP A 1206 30.90 4.76 -36.98
C ASP A 1206 29.75 5.73 -36.66
N LEU A 1207 29.34 5.84 -35.38
CA LEU A 1207 28.41 6.86 -34.86
C LEU A 1207 28.81 8.28 -35.26
N LEU A 1208 30.10 8.60 -35.07
CA LEU A 1208 30.71 9.89 -35.42
C LEU A 1208 30.85 10.11 -36.94
N ALA A 1209 30.77 9.06 -37.75
CA ALA A 1209 30.85 9.13 -39.20
C ALA A 1209 29.48 9.15 -39.90
N SER A 1210 28.43 8.64 -39.23
CA SER A 1210 27.03 8.69 -39.68
C SER A 1210 26.33 9.99 -39.26
N GLY A 1211 26.62 10.50 -38.06
CA GLY A 1211 26.01 11.72 -37.50
C GLY A 1211 25.15 11.47 -36.25
N ASN A 1212 25.05 10.22 -35.80
CA ASN A 1212 24.31 9.75 -34.61
C ASN A 1212 24.92 10.21 -33.26
N LEU A 1213 25.95 11.06 -33.29
CA LEU A 1213 26.52 11.71 -32.11
C LEU A 1213 26.76 13.18 -32.41
N THR A 1214 26.11 14.07 -31.65
CA THR A 1214 26.14 15.52 -31.83
C THR A 1214 26.87 16.24 -30.69
N ILE A 1215 27.66 17.23 -31.11
CA ILE A 1215 28.41 18.19 -30.28
C ILE A 1215 28.44 19.48 -31.11
N ASP A 1216 28.00 20.63 -30.58
CA ASP A 1216 27.70 21.86 -31.35
C ASP A 1216 28.88 22.30 -32.24
N GLN A 1217 28.69 22.12 -33.55
CA GLN A 1217 29.71 22.41 -34.55
C GLN A 1217 29.75 23.90 -34.91
N THR A 1218 30.40 24.66 -34.04
CA THR A 1218 31.22 25.80 -34.47
C THR A 1218 32.67 25.40 -34.86
N PHE A 1219 32.89 24.14 -35.27
CA PHE A 1219 34.18 23.60 -35.74
C PHE A 1219 34.15 22.84 -37.07
#